data_AF-A0A7V9ZID7-F1
#
_entry.id   AF-A0A7V9ZID7-F1
#
_cell.length_a   1.000
_cell.length_b   1.000
_cell.length_c   1.000
_cell.angle_alpha   90.00
_cell.angle_beta   90.00
_cell.angle_gamma   90.00
#
_symmetry.space_group_name_H-M   'P 1'
#
loop_
_entity.id
_entity.type
_entity.pdbx_description
1 polymer ?
#
loop_
_entity_poly.entity_id
_entity_poly.type
_entity_poly.pdbx_seq_one_letter_code
_entity_poly.pdbx_strand_id
1 'polypeptide(L)'
;MPTKSEDAKNELVAEAVTLADARRGGADLDPGSTRHLLNLYYRHVAPDDIVERDPVDLFGAAMSHYRLAAERPQGTAAVRAYTPTVQDHEWSARGHTVVEVVTDDMPFLVDSLTMALTQQQRAIHLVIHPQLLVRRDVAGRLREVCDGEGAEDPAEPDVLRESWMHIEIDRESDPGVLDELTRALSRTLRDVREAVEDWIRMREQARRIVADLEKNPLPLAATEIGESQALLSWLADDHFTFLGYREYQLQTAEGEDVLRAVPATGLGILRSDQDMSPSFGKLPPAVRAKAREKRLLIITKANSRSTVHRPAYLDYVGVKTFDESGEVTGERRFLGLFASSAYTESVTRIPVLRDKARQVLQAAGYSTNSHSGKALMDILETYPRDELFQTSVEELLPVAEAVLRLQERRQLRFFARRDTYGRYLSCLVFLPRDRYTTQVRERIQDILKSTLGADSIDYTARVSESVLARLHFVVRAAAGETLLDLDETALEQRLAEATRSWTDDLTAALVEQFGEEEAANLSRGYGAAFPEAYKEDFRPEMAATDAGRLEAVAPESVGLSLYAPLGAAETEARFKVYRVGSPLSLSEVLPILSSMGVEVVDERPYELVRPSGPAWVYDFGLRRAAGMPEGVRELFQDSFMAVWRGLAESDGFSALVLSGCLPWRKVSILRAYAKYFRQGGSPFSQEYIESSLVVNVPIARLLVEMFEARFDPDFGGGAAGDSTARQQRVADLESSITTALDDVASLDQDRILRSYLTAIKATLRTNFYQTGDGDEPKASLALKLDPSTVPDLPEPRPQFEVFVYSPRVEGVHLRFGAVARGGLRWSDRREDFRTEVLGLVKAQMVKNAVIVPVGAKGGFYCKRLPDVSVDRHAWLAEGIACYRTFISGLLDITDNLVEGRSVPPPRVVRHDGDDSYLVVAADKGTATFSDIANEVSKEYGFWLGDAFASGGSVGYDHKAMGITARGAWESVRRHFRERGIDSQSEDFTCVGIGDMSGDVFGNGMLLSGHIRLVAAFDHRD
;
A
#
# COMPACT_ATOMS: atom_id res chain seq x y z
N MET A 1 -40.67 4.55 -16.87
CA MET A 1 -40.44 4.74 -15.43
C MET A 1 -40.89 6.10 -14.88
N PRO A 2 -40.90 7.25 -15.62
CA PRO A 2 -41.26 8.55 -15.01
C PRO A 2 -42.73 8.71 -14.60
N THR A 3 -43.65 7.89 -15.11
CA THR A 3 -45.08 8.00 -14.80
C THR A 3 -45.45 7.48 -13.40
N LYS A 4 -44.77 6.45 -12.89
CA LYS A 4 -45.10 5.85 -11.58
C LYS A 4 -44.77 6.77 -10.40
N SER A 5 -43.71 7.57 -10.50
CA SER A 5 -43.31 8.48 -9.43
C SER A 5 -44.20 9.72 -9.37
N GLU A 6 -44.61 10.25 -10.52
CA GLU A 6 -45.62 11.33 -10.58
C GLU A 6 -46.99 10.90 -10.05
N ASP A 7 -47.43 9.67 -10.32
CA ASP A 7 -48.68 9.14 -9.76
C ASP A 7 -48.62 9.07 -8.22
N ALA A 8 -47.51 8.58 -7.66
CA ALA A 8 -47.29 8.54 -6.21
C ALA A 8 -47.25 9.93 -5.56
N LYS A 9 -46.65 10.92 -6.25
CA LYS A 9 -46.66 12.32 -5.81
C LYS A 9 -48.08 12.86 -5.72
N ASN A 10 -48.89 12.64 -6.76
CA ASN A 10 -50.26 13.11 -6.83
C ASN A 10 -51.15 12.44 -5.77
N GLU A 11 -50.93 11.15 -5.49
CA GLU A 11 -51.61 10.42 -4.41
C GLU A 11 -51.26 11.03 -3.04
N LEU A 12 -49.98 11.29 -2.77
CA LEU A 12 -49.54 11.92 -1.51
C LEU A 12 -50.12 13.34 -1.32
N VAL A 13 -50.16 14.15 -2.39
CA VAL A 13 -50.81 15.47 -2.35
C VAL A 13 -52.32 15.33 -2.08
N ALA A 14 -52.99 14.32 -2.66
CA ALA A 14 -54.40 14.04 -2.39
C ALA A 14 -54.65 13.58 -0.94
N GLU A 15 -53.73 12.84 -0.33
CA GLU A 15 -53.76 12.49 1.09
C GLU A 15 -53.61 13.74 1.98
N ALA A 16 -52.69 14.65 1.65
CA ALA A 16 -52.53 15.92 2.36
C ALA A 16 -53.79 16.80 2.28
N VAL A 17 -54.46 16.82 1.11
CA VAL A 17 -55.77 17.48 0.94
C VAL A 17 -56.84 16.82 1.82
N THR A 18 -56.87 15.49 1.90
CA THR A 18 -57.82 14.76 2.75
C THR A 18 -57.60 15.05 4.23
N LEU A 19 -56.34 15.19 4.65
CA LEU A 19 -55.97 15.59 6.01
C LEU A 19 -56.47 17.01 6.34
N ALA A 20 -56.36 17.93 5.38
CA ALA A 20 -56.89 19.29 5.52
C ALA A 20 -58.41 19.29 5.73
N ASP A 21 -59.15 18.46 4.98
CA ASP A 21 -60.61 18.31 5.09
C ASP A 21 -61.05 17.74 6.45
N ALA A 22 -60.18 16.97 7.12
CA ALA A 22 -60.44 16.33 8.42
C ALA A 22 -60.12 17.24 9.62
N ARG A 23 -59.12 18.12 9.54
CA ARG A 23 -58.67 19.01 10.65
C ARG A 23 -59.50 20.30 10.79
N ARG A 24 -60.81 20.28 10.50
CA ARG A 24 -61.78 21.41 10.46
C ARG A 24 -61.84 22.38 11.66
N GLY A 25 -61.02 22.22 12.70
CA GLY A 25 -61.04 22.99 13.92
C GLY A 25 -60.26 24.32 13.93
N GLY A 26 -59.52 24.69 12.87
CA GLY A 26 -58.68 25.91 12.91
C GLY A 26 -58.04 26.41 11.60
N ALA A 27 -58.62 26.12 10.43
CA ALA A 27 -58.05 26.57 9.15
C ALA A 27 -58.55 27.98 8.75
N ASP A 28 -57.62 28.87 8.36
CA ASP A 28 -57.88 30.25 7.89
C ASP A 28 -58.47 30.31 6.46
N LEU A 29 -58.57 29.18 5.77
CA LEU A 29 -59.06 29.03 4.38
C LEU A 29 -60.23 28.04 4.32
N ASP A 30 -61.13 28.22 3.35
CA ASP A 30 -62.15 27.22 3.05
C ASP A 30 -61.54 25.98 2.35
N PRO A 31 -62.18 24.80 2.46
CA PRO A 31 -61.65 23.54 1.91
C PRO A 31 -61.34 23.56 0.40
N GLY A 32 -62.12 24.32 -0.38
CA GLY A 32 -61.90 24.44 -1.82
C GLY A 32 -60.61 25.19 -2.11
N SER A 33 -60.38 26.31 -1.42
CA SER A 33 -59.17 27.11 -1.52
C SER A 33 -57.92 26.39 -0.99
N THR A 34 -58.04 25.60 0.09
CA THR A 34 -56.92 24.80 0.60
C THR A 34 -56.47 23.73 -0.40
N ARG A 35 -57.42 23.01 -1.00
CA ARG A 35 -57.13 22.03 -2.06
C ARG A 35 -56.47 22.71 -3.26
N HIS A 36 -56.99 23.86 -3.66
CA HIS A 36 -56.47 24.62 -4.78
C HIS A 36 -55.01 25.04 -4.55
N LEU A 37 -54.71 25.60 -3.37
CA LEU A 37 -53.35 25.99 -2.99
C LEU A 37 -52.38 24.81 -2.98
N LEU A 38 -52.74 23.68 -2.35
CA LEU A 38 -51.86 22.51 -2.24
C LEU A 38 -51.46 21.95 -3.62
N ASN A 39 -52.42 21.88 -4.55
CA ASN A 39 -52.15 21.43 -5.91
C ASN A 39 -51.21 22.38 -6.66
N LEU A 40 -51.39 23.69 -6.50
CA LEU A 40 -50.49 24.69 -7.11
C LEU A 40 -49.10 24.67 -6.48
N TYR A 41 -49.03 24.52 -5.16
CA TYR A 41 -47.80 24.59 -4.38
C TYR A 41 -46.81 23.47 -4.74
N TYR A 42 -47.32 22.24 -4.93
CA TYR A 42 -46.50 21.06 -5.24
C TYR A 42 -46.45 20.70 -6.74
N ARG A 43 -47.08 21.49 -7.63
CA ARG A 43 -47.23 21.19 -9.07
C ARG A 43 -45.91 20.85 -9.76
N HIS A 44 -44.87 21.66 -9.50
CA HIS A 44 -43.57 21.56 -10.17
C HIS A 44 -42.47 20.95 -9.29
N VAL A 45 -42.82 20.43 -8.11
CA VAL A 45 -41.87 19.74 -7.23
C VAL A 45 -41.59 18.34 -7.79
N ALA A 46 -40.32 17.94 -7.80
CA ALA A 46 -39.94 16.62 -8.28
C ALA A 46 -40.51 15.53 -7.35
N PRO A 47 -41.02 14.41 -7.87
CA PRO A 47 -41.56 13.33 -7.03
C PRO A 47 -40.58 12.83 -5.96
N ASP A 48 -39.31 12.65 -6.34
CA ASP A 48 -38.27 12.07 -5.47
C ASP A 48 -38.01 12.93 -4.21
N ASP A 49 -38.34 14.23 -4.27
CA ASP A 49 -38.14 15.17 -3.16
C ASP A 49 -39.21 15.05 -2.05
N ILE A 50 -40.40 14.53 -2.38
CA ILE A 50 -41.56 14.56 -1.48
C ILE A 50 -42.29 13.23 -1.30
N VAL A 51 -42.14 12.23 -2.20
CA VAL A 51 -42.91 10.96 -2.15
C VAL A 51 -42.70 10.17 -0.84
N GLU A 52 -41.56 10.31 -0.19
CA GLU A 52 -41.28 9.63 1.09
C GLU A 52 -41.76 10.42 2.33
N ARG A 53 -42.34 11.61 2.15
CA ARG A 53 -42.74 12.48 3.27
C ARG A 53 -44.12 12.09 3.81
N ASP A 54 -44.36 12.46 5.07
CA ASP A 54 -45.67 12.32 5.68
C ASP A 54 -46.64 13.38 5.11
N PRO A 55 -47.90 13.03 4.76
CA PRO A 55 -48.91 13.99 4.33
C PRO A 55 -49.10 15.18 5.29
N VAL A 56 -48.88 14.99 6.59
CA VAL A 56 -48.95 16.05 7.61
C VAL A 56 -47.87 17.11 7.39
N ASP A 57 -46.66 16.70 7.00
CA ASP A 57 -45.54 17.62 6.77
C ASP A 57 -45.74 18.44 5.48
N LEU A 58 -46.33 17.84 4.44
CA LEU A 58 -46.72 18.56 3.22
C LEU A 58 -47.80 19.61 3.52
N PHE A 59 -48.85 19.20 4.24
CA PHE A 59 -49.90 20.12 4.65
C PHE A 59 -49.36 21.24 5.55
N GLY A 60 -48.53 20.89 6.53
CA GLY A 60 -47.92 21.81 7.49
C GLY A 60 -47.05 22.88 6.82
N ALA A 61 -46.18 22.47 5.89
CA ALA A 61 -45.31 23.39 5.14
C ALA A 61 -46.13 24.39 4.30
N ALA A 62 -47.11 23.91 3.52
CA ALA A 62 -47.93 24.80 2.68
C ALA A 62 -48.77 25.77 3.51
N MET A 63 -49.37 25.31 4.62
CA MET A 63 -50.18 26.18 5.48
C MET A 63 -49.33 27.17 6.28
N SER A 64 -48.15 26.76 6.72
CA SER A 64 -47.18 27.67 7.36
C SER A 64 -46.81 28.81 6.42
N HIS A 65 -46.48 28.48 5.16
CA HIS A 65 -46.12 29.45 4.15
C HIS A 65 -47.30 30.38 3.80
N TYR A 66 -48.52 29.84 3.74
CA TYR A 66 -49.75 30.64 3.58
C TYR A 66 -49.93 31.67 4.70
N ARG A 67 -49.69 31.30 5.97
CA ARG A 67 -49.77 32.24 7.10
C ARG A 67 -48.74 33.37 6.99
N LEU A 68 -47.54 33.08 6.48
CA LEU A 68 -46.55 34.13 6.19
C LEU A 68 -47.05 35.08 5.08
N ALA A 69 -47.71 34.53 4.07
CA ALA A 69 -48.25 35.30 2.95
C ALA A 69 -49.49 36.14 3.30
N ALA A 70 -50.14 35.89 4.44
CA ALA A 70 -51.42 36.50 4.80
C ALA A 70 -51.37 38.04 4.83
N GLU A 71 -50.27 38.62 5.32
CA GLU A 71 -50.07 40.08 5.38
C GLU A 71 -48.71 40.46 4.76
N ARG A 72 -48.74 41.03 3.55
CA ARG A 72 -47.55 41.54 2.84
C ARG A 72 -47.91 42.78 2.02
N PRO A 73 -47.39 43.97 2.36
CA PRO A 73 -47.48 45.15 1.51
C PRO A 73 -46.80 44.91 0.15
N GLN A 74 -47.42 45.37 -0.94
CA GLN A 74 -46.83 45.33 -2.28
C GLN A 74 -45.47 46.04 -2.30
N GLY A 75 -44.50 45.48 -3.03
CA GLY A 75 -43.13 46.03 -3.08
C GLY A 75 -42.22 45.62 -1.91
N THR A 76 -42.72 44.82 -0.96
CA THR A 76 -41.91 44.28 0.14
C THR A 76 -41.81 42.76 0.08
N ALA A 77 -40.78 42.17 0.71
CA ALA A 77 -40.66 40.72 0.86
C ALA A 77 -40.91 40.33 2.32
N ALA A 78 -41.71 39.29 2.54
CA ALA A 78 -41.86 38.64 3.84
C ALA A 78 -40.91 37.45 3.90
N VAL A 79 -40.01 37.42 4.89
CA VAL A 79 -38.99 36.37 5.05
C VAL A 79 -39.04 35.84 6.48
N ARG A 80 -39.04 34.52 6.63
CA ARG A 80 -39.02 33.86 7.94
C ARG A 80 -38.08 32.65 7.89
N ALA A 81 -37.16 32.55 8.86
CA ALA A 81 -36.32 31.37 9.06
C ALA A 81 -36.57 30.77 10.44
N TYR A 82 -36.92 29.48 10.51
CA TYR A 82 -37.18 28.79 11.78
C TYR A 82 -37.12 27.27 11.63
N THR A 83 -37.07 26.54 12.73
CA THR A 83 -36.99 25.06 12.73
C THR A 83 -38.33 24.46 13.18
N PRO A 84 -39.17 23.94 12.26
CA PRO A 84 -40.47 23.36 12.61
C PRO A 84 -40.31 22.04 13.40
N THR A 85 -40.96 22.00 14.55
CA THR A 85 -41.03 20.85 15.46
C THR A 85 -42.48 20.39 15.60
N VAL A 86 -42.69 19.08 15.73
CA VAL A 86 -44.04 18.52 15.95
C VAL A 86 -44.69 19.09 17.21
N GLN A 87 -43.88 19.38 18.26
CA GLN A 87 -44.38 19.91 19.52
C GLN A 87 -44.92 21.34 19.42
N ASP A 88 -44.23 22.23 18.70
CA ASP A 88 -44.58 23.65 18.66
C ASP A 88 -45.41 24.03 17.42
N HIS A 89 -45.33 23.22 16.36
CA HIS A 89 -45.90 23.54 15.04
C HIS A 89 -46.81 22.45 14.47
N GLU A 90 -46.93 21.28 15.12
CA GLU A 90 -47.70 20.12 14.67
C GLU A 90 -47.23 19.45 13.36
N TRP A 91 -46.05 19.86 12.85
CA TRP A 91 -45.39 19.26 11.69
C TRP A 91 -43.86 19.41 11.81
N SER A 92 -43.09 18.70 11.00
CA SER A 92 -41.63 18.87 10.95
C SER A 92 -41.09 18.77 9.53
N ALA A 93 -40.06 19.54 9.22
CA ALA A 93 -39.29 19.38 7.99
C ALA A 93 -38.23 18.27 8.15
N ARG A 94 -38.60 17.09 8.68
CA ARG A 94 -37.65 16.01 9.07
C ARG A 94 -36.49 16.50 9.97
N GLY A 95 -36.74 17.51 10.80
CA GLY A 95 -35.75 18.10 11.68
C GLY A 95 -34.85 19.18 11.06
N HIS A 96 -35.07 19.57 9.79
CA HIS A 96 -34.39 20.68 9.11
C HIS A 96 -34.93 22.05 9.52
N THR A 97 -34.12 23.09 9.29
CA THR A 97 -34.57 24.49 9.37
C THR A 97 -35.20 24.89 8.04
N VAL A 98 -36.26 25.68 8.10
CA VAL A 98 -37.02 26.15 6.94
C VAL A 98 -36.85 27.65 6.79
N VAL A 99 -36.63 28.09 5.56
CA VAL A 99 -36.67 29.48 5.11
C VAL A 99 -37.87 29.64 4.18
N GLU A 100 -38.84 30.46 4.59
CA GLU A 100 -40.02 30.81 3.81
C GLU A 100 -39.92 32.26 3.32
N VAL A 101 -40.24 32.49 2.05
CA VAL A 101 -40.17 33.81 1.41
C VAL A 101 -41.40 34.04 0.54
N VAL A 102 -42.06 35.18 0.73
CA VAL A 102 -43.15 35.65 -0.12
C VAL A 102 -42.79 37.03 -0.67
N THR A 103 -42.71 37.15 -2.00
CA THR A 103 -42.36 38.40 -2.68
C THR A 103 -43.05 38.52 -4.04
N ASP A 104 -43.08 39.72 -4.62
CA ASP A 104 -43.47 39.90 -6.02
C ASP A 104 -42.55 39.07 -6.94
N ASP A 105 -43.11 38.47 -7.97
CA ASP A 105 -42.35 37.64 -8.91
C ASP A 105 -41.40 38.51 -9.76
N MET A 106 -40.13 38.11 -9.80
CA MET A 106 -39.08 38.78 -10.57
C MET A 106 -37.95 37.79 -10.91
N PRO A 107 -37.15 38.06 -11.95
CA PRO A 107 -35.99 37.23 -12.26
C PRO A 107 -34.98 37.15 -11.11
N PHE A 108 -34.20 36.06 -11.08
CA PHE A 108 -33.06 35.83 -10.16
C PHE A 108 -33.39 35.57 -8.68
N LEU A 109 -34.65 35.50 -8.27
CA LEU A 109 -35.03 35.27 -6.86
C LEU A 109 -34.41 33.99 -6.26
N VAL A 110 -34.72 32.84 -6.85
CA VAL A 110 -34.26 31.52 -6.36
C VAL A 110 -32.74 31.42 -6.39
N ASP A 111 -32.12 31.78 -7.51
CA ASP A 111 -30.66 31.72 -7.65
C ASP A 111 -29.95 32.57 -6.60
N SER A 112 -30.49 33.77 -6.29
CA SER A 112 -29.88 34.68 -5.32
C SER A 112 -30.03 34.20 -3.88
N LEU A 113 -31.18 33.60 -3.52
CA LEU A 113 -31.40 33.04 -2.18
C LEU A 113 -30.58 31.78 -1.95
N THR A 114 -30.61 30.83 -2.90
CA THR A 114 -29.82 29.59 -2.82
C THR A 114 -28.33 29.91 -2.71
N MET A 115 -27.85 30.88 -3.49
CA MET A 115 -26.50 31.42 -3.39
C MET A 115 -26.17 31.96 -1.98
N ALA A 116 -27.04 32.80 -1.41
CA ALA A 116 -26.81 33.40 -0.10
C ALA A 116 -26.74 32.34 1.01
N LEU A 117 -27.53 31.27 0.91
CA LEU A 117 -27.49 30.13 1.82
C LEU A 117 -26.20 29.32 1.69
N THR A 118 -25.79 28.99 0.46
CA THR A 118 -24.55 28.23 0.21
C THR A 118 -23.30 28.99 0.64
N GLN A 119 -23.26 30.33 0.50
CA GLN A 119 -22.15 31.16 0.99
C GLN A 119 -21.94 31.08 2.50
N GLN A 120 -23.02 30.82 3.25
CA GLN A 120 -22.97 30.59 4.69
C GLN A 120 -22.71 29.12 5.06
N GLN A 121 -22.28 28.29 4.09
CA GLN A 121 -21.98 26.86 4.26
C GLN A 121 -23.18 26.03 4.75
N ARG A 122 -24.40 26.41 4.35
CA ARG A 122 -25.62 25.68 4.69
C ARG A 122 -26.03 24.82 3.49
N ALA A 123 -26.11 23.51 3.68
CA ALA A 123 -26.63 22.61 2.65
C ALA A 123 -28.13 22.83 2.47
N ILE A 124 -28.59 22.76 1.21
CA ILE A 124 -29.99 22.88 0.84
C ILE A 124 -30.52 21.47 0.57
N HIS A 125 -31.59 21.09 1.27
CA HIS A 125 -32.20 19.76 1.21
C HIS A 125 -33.47 19.74 0.34
N LEU A 126 -34.19 20.87 0.26
CA LEU A 126 -35.40 21.00 -0.56
C LEU A 126 -35.62 22.45 -0.98
N VAL A 127 -36.10 22.67 -2.20
CA VAL A 127 -36.61 23.95 -2.69
C VAL A 127 -37.98 23.76 -3.30
N ILE A 128 -39.00 24.44 -2.75
CA ILE A 128 -40.34 24.52 -3.33
C ILE A 128 -40.59 25.97 -3.75
N HIS A 129 -40.86 26.20 -5.04
CA HIS A 129 -41.01 27.53 -5.61
C HIS A 129 -42.23 27.64 -6.55
N PRO A 130 -43.46 27.70 -6.03
CA PRO A 130 -44.62 28.03 -6.85
C PRO A 130 -44.69 29.52 -7.16
N GLN A 131 -45.05 29.83 -8.41
CA GLN A 131 -45.47 31.16 -8.84
C GLN A 131 -47.00 31.24 -8.79
N LEU A 132 -47.53 32.07 -7.92
CA LEU A 132 -48.96 32.17 -7.64
C LEU A 132 -49.50 33.52 -8.10
N LEU A 133 -50.70 33.53 -8.68
CA LEU A 133 -51.46 34.76 -8.87
C LEU A 133 -52.32 34.96 -7.63
N VAL A 134 -52.24 36.14 -7.02
CA VAL A 134 -52.96 36.43 -5.77
C VAL A 134 -53.65 37.77 -5.84
N ARG A 135 -54.84 37.85 -5.24
CA ARG A 135 -55.56 39.11 -5.03
C ARG A 135 -55.28 39.64 -3.64
N ARG A 136 -54.86 40.90 -3.52
CA ARG A 136 -54.61 41.57 -2.23
C ARG A 136 -55.45 42.83 -2.07
N ASP A 137 -55.80 43.17 -0.83
CA ASP A 137 -56.36 44.50 -0.54
C ASP A 137 -55.26 45.57 -0.38
N VAL A 138 -55.68 46.83 -0.29
CA VAL A 138 -54.78 48.00 -0.16
C VAL A 138 -53.90 47.98 1.10
N ALA A 139 -54.23 47.17 2.10
CA ALA A 139 -53.41 46.99 3.31
C ALA A 139 -52.40 45.85 3.15
N GLY A 140 -52.40 45.14 2.01
CA GLY A 140 -51.52 44.01 1.73
C GLY A 140 -52.06 42.67 2.23
N ARG A 141 -53.34 42.57 2.62
CA ARG A 141 -53.92 41.29 3.05
C ARG A 141 -54.29 40.41 1.87
N LEU A 142 -53.91 39.15 1.93
CA LEU A 142 -54.26 38.13 0.94
C LEU A 142 -55.76 37.85 0.99
N ARG A 143 -56.45 37.99 -0.16
CA ARG A 143 -57.89 37.74 -0.30
C ARG A 143 -58.17 36.42 -0.99
N GLU A 144 -57.42 36.13 -2.04
CA GLU A 144 -57.65 34.99 -2.93
C GLU A 144 -56.34 34.57 -3.60
N VAL A 145 -56.17 33.25 -3.80
CA VAL A 145 -55.17 32.69 -4.72
C VAL A 145 -55.93 32.35 -5.98
N CYS A 146 -55.63 33.06 -7.07
CA CYS A 146 -56.38 33.04 -8.32
C CYS A 146 -55.92 31.90 -9.25
N ASP A 147 -56.86 31.39 -10.04
CA ASP A 147 -56.56 30.59 -11.22
C ASP A 147 -56.01 31.48 -12.34
N GLY A 148 -54.79 31.21 -12.80
CA GLY A 148 -54.28 31.84 -14.02
C GLY A 148 -53.05 31.12 -14.54
N GLU A 149 -53.30 30.18 -15.45
CA GLU A 149 -52.26 29.52 -16.21
C GLU A 149 -51.61 30.50 -17.20
N GLY A 150 -50.29 30.67 -17.12
CA GLY A 150 -49.48 31.23 -18.22
C GLY A 150 -49.81 32.66 -18.69
N ALA A 151 -50.64 33.43 -17.97
CA ALA A 151 -50.95 34.80 -18.35
C ALA A 151 -49.73 35.71 -18.13
N GLU A 152 -49.21 36.34 -19.20
CA GLU A 152 -48.01 37.20 -19.13
C GLU A 152 -48.22 38.44 -18.25
N ASP A 153 -49.45 38.98 -18.16
CA ASP A 153 -49.80 40.11 -17.28
C ASP A 153 -51.16 39.90 -16.59
N PRO A 154 -51.29 40.26 -15.29
CA PRO A 154 -52.58 40.25 -14.61
C PRO A 154 -53.50 41.34 -15.18
N ALA A 155 -54.72 40.95 -15.60
CA ALA A 155 -55.69 41.86 -16.21
C ALA A 155 -56.30 42.87 -15.23
N GLU A 156 -56.18 42.63 -13.93
CA GLU A 156 -56.77 43.45 -12.86
C GLU A 156 -55.67 44.00 -11.93
N PRO A 157 -55.75 45.29 -11.52
CA PRO A 157 -54.68 45.97 -10.78
C PRO A 157 -54.50 45.50 -9.32
N ASP A 158 -55.47 44.78 -8.76
CA ASP A 158 -55.40 44.17 -7.43
C ASP A 158 -54.95 42.71 -7.44
N VAL A 159 -54.66 42.15 -8.63
CA VAL A 159 -54.09 40.82 -8.83
C VAL A 159 -52.60 40.95 -9.13
N LEU A 160 -51.77 40.26 -8.32
CA LEU A 160 -50.32 40.30 -8.39
C LEU A 160 -49.77 38.90 -8.61
N ARG A 161 -48.66 38.80 -9.34
CA ARG A 161 -47.87 37.57 -9.42
C ARG A 161 -46.85 37.55 -8.27
N GLU A 162 -46.92 36.53 -7.44
CA GLU A 162 -46.00 36.31 -6.32
C GLU A 162 -45.17 35.06 -6.52
N SER A 163 -43.91 35.15 -6.09
CA SER A 163 -42.99 34.03 -5.94
C SER A 163 -42.96 33.63 -4.46
N TRP A 164 -43.40 32.40 -4.19
CA TRP A 164 -43.36 31.81 -2.84
C TRP A 164 -42.22 30.79 -2.82
N MET A 165 -41.23 30.93 -1.93
CA MET A 165 -40.08 30.03 -1.85
C MET A 165 -39.98 29.41 -0.45
N HIS A 166 -40.06 28.09 -0.38
CA HIS A 166 -39.82 27.29 0.83
C HIS A 166 -38.53 26.50 0.64
N ILE A 167 -37.53 26.77 1.46
CA ILE A 167 -36.20 26.19 1.35
C ILE A 167 -35.85 25.50 2.66
N GLU A 168 -35.50 24.21 2.59
CA GLU A 168 -35.05 23.44 3.75
C GLU A 168 -33.53 23.37 3.77
N ILE A 169 -32.93 23.66 4.93
CA ILE A 169 -31.48 23.73 5.14
C ILE A 169 -31.05 22.92 6.37
N ASP A 170 -29.74 22.79 6.57
CA ASP A 170 -29.18 22.21 7.79
C ASP A 170 -29.79 22.82 9.05
N ARG A 171 -30.04 21.96 10.04
CA ARG A 171 -30.71 22.34 11.28
C ARG A 171 -29.90 23.39 12.02
N GLU A 172 -30.54 24.52 12.28
CA GLU A 172 -30.07 25.61 13.12
C GLU A 172 -30.99 25.75 14.34
N SER A 173 -30.40 25.89 15.52
CA SER A 173 -31.13 26.01 16.78
C SER A 173 -30.93 27.34 17.49
N ASP A 174 -29.94 28.14 17.07
CA ASP A 174 -29.69 29.45 17.66
C ASP A 174 -30.60 30.53 17.05
N PRO A 175 -31.49 31.17 17.84
CA PRO A 175 -32.35 32.25 17.36
C PRO A 175 -31.58 33.45 16.79
N GLY A 176 -30.42 33.79 17.36
CA GLY A 176 -29.60 34.91 16.88
C GLY A 176 -29.08 34.67 15.47
N VAL A 177 -28.70 33.42 15.18
CA VAL A 177 -28.24 33.00 13.85
C VAL A 177 -29.39 33.00 12.83
N LEU A 178 -30.59 32.57 13.23
CA LEU A 178 -31.80 32.63 12.38
C LEU A 178 -32.22 34.07 12.06
N ASP A 179 -32.09 35.00 13.02
CA ASP A 179 -32.36 36.42 12.81
C ASP A 179 -31.32 37.07 11.87
N GLU A 180 -30.05 36.67 11.97
CA GLU A 180 -29.01 37.09 11.02
C GLU A 180 -29.26 36.56 9.61
N LEU A 181 -29.65 35.29 9.49
CA LEU A 181 -30.03 34.66 8.24
C LEU A 181 -31.20 35.41 7.58
N THR A 182 -32.26 35.66 8.34
CA THR A 182 -33.44 36.41 7.88
C THR A 182 -33.06 37.80 7.38
N ARG A 183 -32.21 38.53 8.12
CA ARG A 183 -31.71 39.86 7.71
C ARG A 183 -30.84 39.78 6.46
N ALA A 184 -30.00 38.77 6.32
CA ALA A 184 -29.14 38.57 5.16
C ALA A 184 -29.97 38.33 3.90
N LEU A 185 -30.92 37.40 3.94
CA LEU A 185 -31.81 37.08 2.82
C LEU A 185 -32.72 38.26 2.45
N SER A 186 -33.20 39.02 3.44
CA SER A 186 -33.99 40.24 3.19
C SER A 186 -33.18 41.33 2.46
N ARG A 187 -31.87 41.44 2.72
CA ARG A 187 -30.97 42.34 1.97
C ARG A 187 -30.79 41.84 0.55
N THR A 188 -30.52 40.55 0.36
CA THR A 188 -30.42 39.93 -0.96
C THR A 188 -31.65 40.19 -1.82
N LEU A 189 -32.86 39.98 -1.30
CA LEU A 189 -34.11 40.22 -2.03
C LEU A 189 -34.32 41.69 -2.40
N ARG A 190 -33.87 42.62 -1.56
CA ARG A 190 -33.87 44.05 -1.87
C ARG A 190 -32.94 44.36 -3.03
N ASP A 191 -31.72 43.83 -3.01
CA ASP A 191 -30.75 44.03 -4.08
C ASP A 191 -31.27 43.48 -5.43
N VAL A 192 -31.91 42.31 -5.42
CA VAL A 192 -32.57 41.74 -6.61
C VAL A 192 -33.62 42.70 -7.15
N ARG A 193 -34.51 43.18 -6.27
CA ARG A 193 -35.58 44.12 -6.66
C ARG A 193 -35.03 45.41 -7.25
N GLU A 194 -34.09 46.06 -6.55
CA GLU A 194 -33.51 47.32 -7.02
C GLU A 194 -32.82 47.14 -8.37
N ALA A 195 -32.08 46.04 -8.56
CA ALA A 195 -31.44 45.71 -9.83
C ALA A 195 -32.44 45.46 -10.97
N VAL A 196 -33.53 44.71 -10.71
CA VAL A 196 -34.56 44.40 -11.72
C VAL A 196 -35.37 45.65 -12.09
N GLU A 197 -35.80 46.46 -11.11
CA GLU A 197 -36.58 47.67 -11.37
C GLU A 197 -35.79 48.71 -12.20
N ASP A 198 -34.51 48.91 -11.89
CA ASP A 198 -33.66 49.86 -12.60
C ASP A 198 -32.97 49.27 -13.85
N TRP A 199 -33.17 47.98 -14.15
CA TRP A 199 -32.52 47.28 -15.25
C TRP A 199 -32.59 48.05 -16.57
N ILE A 200 -33.81 48.43 -16.97
CA ILE A 200 -34.06 49.14 -18.24
C ILE A 200 -33.36 50.51 -18.22
N ARG A 201 -33.39 51.22 -17.08
CA ARG A 201 -32.75 52.54 -16.91
C ARG A 201 -31.23 52.45 -17.02
N MET A 202 -30.62 51.41 -16.44
CA MET A 202 -29.17 51.17 -16.56
C MET A 202 -28.78 50.84 -18.01
N ARG A 203 -29.59 50.01 -18.70
CA ARG A 203 -29.40 49.68 -20.12
C ARG A 203 -29.53 50.90 -21.03
N GLU A 204 -30.53 51.74 -20.79
CA GLU A 204 -30.71 53.01 -21.49
C GLU A 204 -29.54 53.98 -21.26
N GLN A 205 -28.97 53.99 -20.06
CA GLN A 205 -27.81 54.81 -19.76
C GLN A 205 -26.57 54.36 -20.54
N ALA A 206 -26.33 53.06 -20.70
CA ALA A 206 -25.28 52.56 -21.58
C ALA A 206 -25.48 53.01 -23.04
N ARG A 207 -26.71 52.91 -23.56
CA ARG A 207 -27.06 53.39 -24.92
C ARG A 207 -26.92 54.90 -25.06
N ARG A 208 -27.26 55.67 -24.02
CA ARG A 208 -27.09 57.12 -24.00
C ARG A 208 -25.61 57.51 -24.07
N ILE A 209 -24.75 56.81 -23.34
CA ILE A 209 -23.29 57.02 -23.40
C ILE A 209 -22.78 56.79 -24.82
N VAL A 210 -23.23 55.73 -25.50
CA VAL A 210 -22.87 55.46 -26.91
C VAL A 210 -23.30 56.63 -27.80
N ALA A 211 -24.55 57.09 -27.71
CA ALA A 211 -25.08 58.20 -28.50
C ALA A 211 -24.36 59.54 -28.21
N ASP A 212 -23.93 59.77 -26.97
CA ASP A 212 -23.14 60.96 -26.59
C ASP A 212 -21.75 60.93 -27.25
N LEU A 213 -21.09 59.77 -27.27
CA LEU A 213 -19.78 59.58 -27.91
C LEU A 213 -19.84 59.73 -29.44
N GLU A 214 -20.96 59.37 -30.08
CA GLU A 214 -21.18 59.57 -31.52
C GLU A 214 -21.33 61.06 -31.87
N LYS A 215 -22.02 61.83 -31.03
CA LYS A 215 -22.28 63.26 -31.25
C LYS A 215 -21.07 64.13 -30.90
N ASN A 216 -20.33 63.77 -29.85
CA ASN A 216 -19.21 64.53 -29.31
C ASN A 216 -17.96 63.64 -29.26
N PRO A 217 -17.25 63.48 -30.39
CA PRO A 217 -16.05 62.64 -30.42
C PRO A 217 -14.96 63.21 -29.50
N LEU A 218 -14.40 62.32 -28.68
CA LEU A 218 -13.34 62.63 -27.73
C LEU A 218 -11.97 62.71 -28.44
N PRO A 219 -10.97 63.42 -27.87
CA PRO A 219 -9.60 63.47 -28.40
C PRO A 219 -8.81 62.17 -28.14
N LEU A 220 -9.38 61.03 -28.53
CA LEU A 220 -8.80 59.68 -28.43
C LEU A 220 -8.74 59.01 -29.82
N ALA A 221 -8.06 57.86 -29.94
CA ALA A 221 -7.95 57.16 -31.21
C ALA A 221 -9.33 56.65 -31.69
N ALA A 222 -9.63 56.80 -32.99
CA ALA A 222 -10.93 56.42 -33.56
C ALA A 222 -11.25 54.92 -33.38
N THR A 223 -10.23 54.05 -33.42
CA THR A 223 -10.37 52.61 -33.15
C THR A 223 -10.78 52.33 -31.72
N GLU A 224 -10.22 53.07 -30.75
CA GLU A 224 -10.56 52.94 -29.33
C GLU A 224 -12.00 53.37 -29.05
N ILE A 225 -12.43 54.50 -29.61
CA ILE A 225 -13.80 55.00 -29.50
C ILE A 225 -14.77 53.99 -30.14
N GLY A 226 -14.47 53.50 -31.34
CA GLY A 226 -15.31 52.56 -32.07
C GLY A 226 -15.49 51.21 -31.37
N GLU A 227 -14.41 50.60 -30.89
CA GLU A 227 -14.52 49.33 -30.12
C GLU A 227 -15.22 49.55 -28.77
N SER A 228 -15.05 50.72 -28.14
CA SER A 228 -15.73 51.05 -26.88
C SER A 228 -17.24 51.23 -27.06
N GLN A 229 -17.66 51.92 -28.13
CA GLN A 229 -19.07 52.05 -28.50
C GLN A 229 -19.67 50.68 -28.82
N ALA A 230 -18.98 49.87 -29.63
CA ALA A 230 -19.43 48.53 -29.98
C ALA A 230 -19.58 47.64 -28.74
N LEU A 231 -18.64 47.71 -27.79
CA LEU A 231 -18.75 46.95 -26.54
C LEU A 231 -19.93 47.42 -25.69
N LEU A 232 -20.10 48.72 -25.46
CA LEU A 232 -21.21 49.23 -24.65
C LEU A 232 -22.58 48.88 -25.26
N SER A 233 -22.70 48.93 -26.59
CA SER A 233 -23.89 48.43 -27.29
C SER A 233 -24.08 46.93 -27.11
N TRP A 234 -23.02 46.14 -27.26
CA TRP A 234 -23.07 44.68 -27.06
C TRP A 234 -23.49 44.31 -25.63
N LEU A 235 -22.97 45.00 -24.61
CA LEU A 235 -23.40 44.84 -23.22
C LEU A 235 -24.89 45.18 -23.06
N ALA A 236 -25.36 46.26 -23.68
CA ALA A 236 -26.75 46.70 -23.65
C ALA A 236 -27.70 45.78 -24.44
N ASP A 237 -27.19 44.94 -25.33
CA ASP A 237 -27.95 43.98 -26.12
C ASP A 237 -27.88 42.58 -25.48
N ASP A 238 -28.19 42.53 -24.17
CA ASP A 238 -28.38 41.32 -23.35
C ASP A 238 -27.13 40.42 -23.13
N HIS A 239 -25.92 40.94 -23.37
CA HIS A 239 -24.66 40.24 -23.03
C HIS A 239 -24.11 40.57 -21.64
N PHE A 240 -24.78 41.45 -20.90
CA PHE A 240 -24.37 41.87 -19.57
C PHE A 240 -25.57 42.08 -18.65
N THR A 241 -25.58 41.40 -17.51
CA THR A 241 -26.51 41.63 -16.41
C THR A 241 -26.10 42.88 -15.63
N PHE A 242 -26.59 44.06 -16.02
CA PHE A 242 -26.53 45.30 -15.23
C PHE A 242 -27.19 45.15 -13.85
N LEU A 243 -26.41 45.37 -12.79
CA LEU A 243 -26.89 45.30 -11.40
C LEU A 243 -26.79 46.64 -10.68
N GLY A 244 -25.88 47.53 -11.09
CA GLY A 244 -25.80 48.88 -10.53
C GLY A 244 -25.13 49.88 -11.48
N TYR A 245 -25.51 51.15 -11.35
CA TYR A 245 -24.89 52.26 -12.06
C TYR A 245 -24.71 53.48 -11.15
N ARG A 246 -23.59 54.20 -11.30
CA ARG A 246 -23.37 55.49 -10.62
C ARG A 246 -22.31 56.35 -11.32
N GLU A 247 -22.45 57.67 -11.22
CA GLU A 247 -21.46 58.62 -11.75
C GLU A 247 -20.54 59.14 -10.64
N TYR A 248 -19.26 59.33 -10.99
CA TYR A 248 -18.24 59.86 -10.10
C TYR A 248 -17.45 60.97 -10.79
N GLN A 249 -17.14 62.03 -10.04
CA GLN A 249 -16.23 63.09 -10.46
C GLN A 249 -14.86 62.88 -9.84
N LEU A 250 -13.81 63.03 -10.66
CA LEU A 250 -12.42 63.02 -10.21
C LEU A 250 -12.07 64.42 -9.70
N GLN A 251 -11.80 64.55 -8.41
CA GLN A 251 -11.44 65.82 -7.76
C GLN A 251 -10.13 65.64 -7.01
N THR A 252 -9.33 66.70 -6.90
CA THR A 252 -8.14 66.70 -6.04
C THR A 252 -8.50 67.34 -4.70
N ALA A 253 -8.44 66.57 -3.61
CA ALA A 253 -8.68 67.04 -2.24
C ALA A 253 -7.42 66.77 -1.39
N GLU A 254 -6.94 67.78 -0.66
CA GLU A 254 -5.72 67.68 0.17
C GLU A 254 -4.45 67.22 -0.58
N GLY A 255 -4.37 67.50 -1.89
CA GLY A 255 -3.24 67.06 -2.74
C GLY A 255 -3.33 65.61 -3.22
N GLU A 256 -4.44 64.91 -2.94
CA GLU A 256 -4.71 63.55 -3.42
C GLU A 256 -5.93 63.52 -4.35
N ASP A 257 -5.90 62.64 -5.36
CA ASP A 257 -7.03 62.42 -6.25
C ASP A 257 -8.09 61.54 -5.59
N VAL A 258 -9.34 62.01 -5.62
CA VAL A 258 -10.51 61.42 -4.95
C VAL A 258 -11.67 61.33 -5.94
N LEU A 259 -12.34 60.17 -5.98
CA LEU A 259 -13.58 59.99 -6.73
C LEU A 259 -14.78 60.29 -5.83
N ARG A 260 -15.53 61.36 -6.13
CA ARG A 260 -16.76 61.71 -5.41
C ARG A 260 -18.00 61.31 -6.22
N ALA A 261 -18.90 60.57 -5.57
CA ALA A 261 -20.15 60.16 -6.19
C ALA A 261 -21.06 61.37 -6.46
N VAL A 262 -21.67 61.41 -7.65
CA VAL A 262 -22.65 62.45 -8.00
C VAL A 262 -24.00 62.07 -7.40
N PRO A 263 -24.62 62.92 -6.56
CA PRO A 263 -25.92 62.64 -5.95
C PRO A 263 -27.02 62.35 -6.99
N ALA A 264 -28.00 61.51 -6.63
CA ALA A 264 -29.16 61.15 -7.47
C ALA A 264 -28.85 60.46 -8.82
N THR A 265 -27.61 60.02 -9.05
CA THR A 265 -27.24 59.22 -10.25
C THR A 265 -27.23 57.71 -10.03
N GLY A 266 -27.35 57.26 -8.77
CA GLY A 266 -27.32 55.86 -8.40
C GLY A 266 -28.54 55.08 -8.89
N LEU A 267 -28.31 53.90 -9.48
CA LEU A 267 -29.33 52.94 -9.91
C LEU A 267 -28.97 51.53 -9.45
N GLY A 268 -29.97 50.65 -9.33
CA GLY A 268 -29.79 49.25 -8.94
C GLY A 268 -29.20 49.13 -7.54
N ILE A 269 -28.26 48.20 -7.33
CA ILE A 269 -27.57 48.01 -6.03
C ILE A 269 -26.77 49.24 -5.57
N LEU A 270 -26.61 50.27 -6.42
CA LEU A 270 -25.96 51.54 -6.11
C LEU A 270 -26.97 52.68 -5.87
N ARG A 271 -28.28 52.39 -5.82
CA ARG A 271 -29.39 53.34 -5.62
C ARG A 271 -29.35 54.02 -4.25
N SER A 272 -28.98 53.27 -3.21
CA SER A 272 -28.88 53.81 -1.85
C SER A 272 -27.61 54.67 -1.67
N ASP A 273 -27.74 55.83 -1.02
CA ASP A 273 -26.61 56.64 -0.50
C ASP A 273 -26.02 56.00 0.77
N GLN A 274 -25.83 54.67 0.79
CA GLN A 274 -25.20 54.02 1.93
C GLN A 274 -23.78 54.58 2.11
N ASP A 275 -23.43 54.81 3.38
CA ASP A 275 -22.12 55.25 3.86
C ASP A 275 -21.00 54.37 3.31
N MET A 276 -20.58 54.63 2.08
CA MET A 276 -19.33 54.11 1.55
C MET A 276 -18.24 54.72 2.42
N SER A 277 -17.58 53.86 3.20
CA SER A 277 -16.56 54.25 4.17
C SER A 277 -15.60 55.28 3.56
N PRO A 278 -15.08 56.23 4.36
CA PRO A 278 -14.12 57.24 3.89
C PRO A 278 -12.85 56.65 3.24
N SER A 279 -12.64 55.33 3.28
CA SER A 279 -11.55 54.65 2.56
C SER A 279 -11.76 54.55 1.04
N PHE A 280 -12.98 54.72 0.52
CA PHE A 280 -13.24 54.67 -0.93
C PHE A 280 -12.84 55.96 -1.67
N GLY A 281 -12.67 57.07 -0.93
CA GLY A 281 -12.23 58.34 -1.51
C GLY A 281 -10.73 58.38 -1.82
N LYS A 282 -9.89 57.72 -1.02
CA LYS A 282 -8.42 57.80 -1.16
C LYS A 282 -7.90 56.70 -2.08
N LEU A 283 -7.53 57.07 -3.30
CA LEU A 283 -6.97 56.13 -4.28
C LEU A 283 -5.50 55.81 -3.94
N PRO A 284 -5.09 54.53 -3.82
CA PRO A 284 -3.68 54.17 -3.71
C PRO A 284 -2.88 54.67 -4.94
N PRO A 285 -1.55 54.89 -4.83
CA PRO A 285 -0.74 55.51 -5.89
C PRO A 285 -0.87 54.88 -7.29
N ALA A 286 -0.91 53.54 -7.37
CA ALA A 286 -1.11 52.82 -8.64
C ALA A 286 -2.51 53.07 -9.25
N VAL A 287 -3.53 53.19 -8.38
CA VAL A 287 -4.92 53.48 -8.77
C VAL A 287 -5.05 54.93 -9.26
N ARG A 288 -4.31 55.89 -8.68
CA ARG A 288 -4.26 57.29 -9.14
C ARG A 288 -3.70 57.42 -10.55
N ALA A 289 -2.56 56.78 -10.81
CA ALA A 289 -1.93 56.79 -12.13
C ALA A 289 -2.88 56.22 -13.20
N LYS A 290 -3.59 55.13 -12.87
CA LYS A 290 -4.60 54.54 -13.75
C LYS A 290 -5.88 55.35 -13.87
N ALA A 291 -6.30 56.11 -12.85
CA ALA A 291 -7.45 57.01 -12.94
C ALA A 291 -7.21 58.10 -14.00
N ARG A 292 -5.98 58.65 -14.08
CA ARG A 292 -5.60 59.66 -15.08
C ARG A 292 -5.15 59.11 -16.45
N GLU A 293 -5.02 57.79 -16.61
CA GLU A 293 -4.68 57.17 -17.90
C GLU A 293 -5.74 57.53 -18.97
N LYS A 294 -5.30 57.97 -20.15
CA LYS A 294 -6.18 58.37 -21.26
C LYS A 294 -6.73 57.16 -22.02
N ARG A 295 -7.50 56.32 -21.34
CA ARG A 295 -8.18 55.14 -21.87
C ARG A 295 -9.67 55.21 -21.55
N LEU A 296 -10.52 55.11 -22.58
CA LEU A 296 -11.96 55.36 -22.45
C LEU A 296 -12.67 54.33 -21.57
N LEU A 297 -12.35 53.04 -21.76
CA LEU A 297 -12.95 51.94 -21.01
C LEU A 297 -11.97 51.26 -20.07
N ILE A 298 -12.48 50.95 -18.87
CA ILE A 298 -11.84 50.09 -17.89
C ILE A 298 -12.76 48.92 -17.61
N ILE A 299 -12.25 47.70 -17.79
CA ILE A 299 -12.97 46.46 -17.46
C ILE A 299 -12.12 45.70 -16.45
N THR A 300 -12.66 45.42 -15.27
CA THR A 300 -11.97 44.67 -14.21
C THR A 300 -12.99 43.96 -13.32
N LYS A 301 -12.54 43.23 -12.30
CA LYS A 301 -13.40 42.70 -11.24
C LYS A 301 -13.48 43.67 -10.06
N ALA A 302 -14.68 43.88 -9.54
CA ALA A 302 -14.89 44.56 -8.28
C ALA A 302 -14.38 43.72 -7.08
N ASN A 303 -14.29 44.34 -5.92
CA ASN A 303 -13.98 43.66 -4.66
C ASN A 303 -15.21 43.07 -3.99
N SER A 304 -16.42 43.48 -4.40
CA SER A 304 -17.68 42.94 -3.92
C SER A 304 -18.13 41.76 -4.78
N ARG A 305 -18.65 40.73 -4.10
CA ARG A 305 -19.38 39.64 -4.76
C ARG A 305 -20.81 40.09 -5.06
N SER A 306 -21.38 39.55 -6.13
CA SER A 306 -22.78 39.78 -6.45
C SER A 306 -23.67 39.18 -5.38
N THR A 307 -24.67 39.95 -4.96
CA THR A 307 -25.81 39.47 -4.16
C THR A 307 -26.96 38.99 -5.05
N VAL A 308 -26.86 39.19 -6.37
CA VAL A 308 -27.89 38.85 -7.36
C VAL A 308 -27.39 37.80 -8.35
N HIS A 309 -28.25 36.84 -8.69
CA HIS A 309 -28.10 35.80 -9.72
C HIS A 309 -27.02 34.72 -9.49
N ARG A 310 -25.74 35.05 -9.23
CA ARG A 310 -24.69 34.02 -9.00
C ARG A 310 -23.52 34.52 -8.15
N PRO A 311 -22.82 33.64 -7.41
CA PRO A 311 -21.77 34.01 -6.44
C PRO A 311 -20.43 34.36 -7.11
N ALA A 312 -20.45 35.29 -8.06
CA ALA A 312 -19.29 35.80 -8.76
C ALA A 312 -18.91 37.20 -8.26
N TYR A 313 -17.65 37.56 -8.40
CA TYR A 313 -17.26 38.97 -8.27
C TYR A 313 -17.91 39.80 -9.38
N LEU A 314 -18.45 40.96 -9.00
CA LEU A 314 -19.08 41.86 -9.95
C LEU A 314 -18.05 42.31 -10.98
N ASP A 315 -18.46 42.29 -12.24
CA ASP A 315 -17.75 42.91 -13.33
C ASP A 315 -17.92 44.42 -13.22
N TYR A 316 -16.80 45.12 -13.22
CA TYR A 316 -16.71 46.58 -13.19
C TYR A 316 -16.44 47.05 -14.61
N VAL A 317 -17.35 47.87 -15.14
CA VAL A 317 -17.19 48.56 -16.43
C VAL A 317 -17.23 50.06 -16.16
N GLY A 318 -16.06 50.70 -16.22
CA GLY A 318 -15.91 52.15 -16.05
C GLY A 318 -15.75 52.83 -17.40
N VAL A 319 -16.61 53.81 -17.70
CA VAL A 319 -16.48 54.70 -18.85
C VAL A 319 -15.96 56.05 -18.37
N LYS A 320 -14.73 56.40 -18.73
CA LYS A 320 -14.13 57.67 -18.31
C LYS A 320 -14.77 58.86 -19.01
N THR A 321 -14.90 59.96 -18.29
CA THR A 321 -15.28 61.26 -18.86
C THR A 321 -14.04 62.13 -19.03
N PHE A 322 -14.04 62.98 -20.06
CA PHE A 322 -12.89 63.83 -20.41
C PHE A 322 -13.33 65.29 -20.54
N ASP A 323 -12.41 66.22 -20.32
CA ASP A 323 -12.58 67.63 -20.69
C ASP A 323 -12.17 67.90 -22.15
N GLU A 324 -12.29 69.17 -22.58
CA GLU A 324 -11.93 69.63 -23.92
C GLU A 324 -10.43 69.43 -24.25
N SER A 325 -9.57 69.32 -23.24
CA SER A 325 -8.13 69.08 -23.40
C SER A 325 -7.77 67.59 -23.43
N GLY A 326 -8.76 66.71 -23.27
CA GLY A 326 -8.57 65.26 -23.22
C GLY A 326 -8.02 64.76 -21.89
N GLU A 327 -8.17 65.53 -20.81
CA GLU A 327 -7.84 65.09 -19.45
C GLU A 327 -9.07 64.44 -18.78
N VAL A 328 -8.84 63.43 -17.94
CA VAL A 328 -9.91 62.67 -17.28
C VAL A 328 -10.57 63.51 -16.18
N THR A 329 -11.90 63.67 -16.24
CA THR A 329 -12.69 64.45 -15.28
C THR A 329 -13.53 63.59 -14.33
N GLY A 330 -13.67 62.29 -14.59
CA GLY A 330 -14.54 61.40 -13.83
C GLY A 330 -14.77 60.06 -14.50
N GLU A 331 -15.74 59.31 -13.99
CA GLU A 331 -16.16 58.01 -14.53
C GLU A 331 -17.66 57.78 -14.38
N ARG A 332 -18.25 57.10 -15.37
CA ARG A 332 -19.58 56.50 -15.33
C ARG A 332 -19.39 55.00 -15.09
N ARG A 333 -19.83 54.51 -13.93
CA ARG A 333 -19.53 53.16 -13.46
C ARG A 333 -20.74 52.25 -13.58
N PHE A 334 -20.57 51.12 -14.25
CA PHE A 334 -21.51 50.00 -14.23
C PHE A 334 -20.93 48.85 -13.40
N LEU A 335 -21.77 48.23 -12.60
CA LEU A 335 -21.52 46.96 -11.93
C LEU A 335 -22.52 45.92 -12.44
N GLY A 336 -22.06 44.71 -12.67
CA GLY A 336 -22.93 43.65 -13.15
C GLY A 336 -22.21 42.33 -13.32
N LEU A 337 -22.77 41.47 -14.16
CA LEU A 337 -22.20 40.16 -14.49
C LEU A 337 -22.30 39.94 -15.99
N PHE A 338 -21.22 39.47 -16.63
CA PHE A 338 -21.34 38.99 -18.01
C PHE A 338 -22.37 37.85 -18.11
N ALA A 339 -23.21 37.90 -19.13
CA ALA A 339 -24.19 36.84 -19.42
C ALA A 339 -23.50 35.54 -19.84
N SER A 340 -24.21 34.41 -19.80
CA SER A 340 -23.66 33.11 -20.22
C SER A 340 -23.18 33.12 -21.69
N SER A 341 -23.85 33.89 -22.55
CA SER A 341 -23.48 34.10 -23.96
C SER A 341 -22.06 34.66 -24.13
N ALA A 342 -21.62 35.55 -23.24
CA ALA A 342 -20.27 36.11 -23.27
C ALA A 342 -19.16 35.03 -23.13
N TYR A 343 -19.46 33.93 -22.44
CA TYR A 343 -18.51 32.84 -22.20
C TYR A 343 -18.53 31.77 -23.29
N THR A 344 -19.62 31.66 -24.05
CA THR A 344 -19.81 30.64 -25.09
C THR A 344 -19.64 31.18 -26.51
N GLU A 345 -19.79 32.49 -26.71
CA GLU A 345 -19.55 33.14 -28.00
C GLU A 345 -18.06 33.14 -28.37
N SER A 346 -17.80 33.11 -29.68
CA SER A 346 -16.44 33.22 -30.23
C SER A 346 -15.82 34.56 -29.88
N VAL A 347 -14.56 34.55 -29.45
CA VAL A 347 -13.81 35.79 -29.13
C VAL A 347 -13.70 36.74 -30.32
N THR A 348 -13.88 36.24 -31.55
CA THR A 348 -13.88 37.05 -32.79
C THR A 348 -15.12 37.92 -32.97
N ARG A 349 -16.20 37.65 -32.24
CA ARG A 349 -17.46 38.41 -32.31
C ARG A 349 -17.60 39.43 -31.19
N ILE A 350 -16.93 39.19 -30.06
CA ILE A 350 -16.98 40.06 -28.89
C ILE A 350 -16.11 41.32 -29.17
N PRO A 351 -16.69 42.54 -29.12
CA PRO A 351 -15.93 43.78 -29.26
C PRO A 351 -14.79 43.88 -28.24
N VAL A 352 -13.72 44.61 -28.59
CA VAL A 352 -12.44 44.68 -27.85
C VAL A 352 -11.65 43.37 -27.89
N LEU A 353 -12.28 42.21 -27.66
CA LEU A 353 -11.60 40.91 -27.68
C LEU A 353 -11.25 40.47 -29.10
N ARG A 354 -12.12 40.71 -30.08
CA ARG A 354 -11.87 40.40 -31.49
C ARG A 354 -10.63 41.11 -32.03
N ASP A 355 -10.45 42.37 -31.63
CA ASP A 355 -9.32 43.17 -32.04
C ASP A 355 -8.05 42.70 -31.32
N LYS A 356 -8.15 42.39 -30.02
CA LYS A 356 -7.07 41.81 -29.24
C LYS A 356 -6.59 40.47 -29.82
N ALA A 357 -7.49 39.56 -30.14
CA ALA A 357 -7.18 38.28 -30.75
C ALA A 357 -6.48 38.43 -32.12
N ARG A 358 -6.96 39.37 -32.95
CA ARG A 358 -6.33 39.73 -34.23
C ARG A 358 -4.90 40.25 -34.04
N GLN A 359 -4.69 41.13 -33.07
CA GLN A 359 -3.37 41.67 -32.76
C GLN A 359 -2.40 40.59 -32.25
N VAL A 360 -2.85 39.68 -31.37
CA VAL A 360 -2.04 38.55 -30.89
C VAL A 360 -1.64 37.62 -32.04
N LEU A 361 -2.57 37.25 -32.92
CA LEU A 361 -2.28 36.43 -34.10
C LEU A 361 -1.27 37.09 -35.04
N GLN A 362 -1.42 38.40 -35.27
CA GLN A 362 -0.50 39.17 -36.11
C GLN A 362 0.89 39.27 -35.49
N ALA A 363 0.99 39.49 -34.18
CA ALA A 363 2.25 39.59 -33.45
C ALA A 363 2.98 38.23 -33.35
N ALA A 364 2.24 37.12 -33.25
CA ALA A 364 2.81 35.76 -33.26
C ALA A 364 3.40 35.35 -34.62
N GLY A 365 3.08 36.06 -35.71
CA GLY A 365 3.59 35.79 -37.05
C GLY A 365 3.03 34.53 -37.73
N TYR A 366 2.04 33.85 -37.14
CA TYR A 366 1.36 32.71 -37.76
C TYR A 366 0.30 33.16 -38.75
N SER A 367 0.19 32.47 -39.89
CA SER A 367 -0.97 32.66 -40.77
C SER A 367 -2.22 32.04 -40.13
N THR A 368 -3.38 32.69 -40.30
CA THR A 368 -4.67 32.26 -39.71
C THR A 368 -5.09 30.84 -40.11
N ASN A 369 -4.63 30.37 -41.27
CA ASN A 369 -4.96 29.03 -41.79
C ASN A 369 -3.91 27.96 -41.48
N SER A 370 -2.77 28.33 -40.89
CA SER A 370 -1.74 27.36 -40.49
C SER A 370 -2.18 26.52 -39.29
N HIS A 371 -1.56 25.35 -39.11
CA HIS A 371 -1.79 24.49 -37.94
C HIS A 371 -1.59 25.27 -36.63
N SER A 372 -0.45 25.95 -36.47
CA SER A 372 -0.15 26.76 -35.28
C SER A 372 -1.07 27.97 -35.13
N GLY A 373 -1.50 28.60 -36.24
CA GLY A 373 -2.47 29.69 -36.21
C GLY A 373 -3.84 29.26 -35.70
N LYS A 374 -4.34 28.09 -36.14
CA LYS A 374 -5.59 27.50 -35.63
C LYS A 374 -5.48 27.10 -34.15
N ALA A 375 -4.39 26.42 -33.77
CA ALA A 375 -4.16 26.02 -32.38
C ALA A 375 -4.03 27.23 -31.44
N LEU A 376 -3.35 28.31 -31.87
CA LEU A 376 -3.29 29.56 -31.11
C LEU A 376 -4.68 30.20 -30.97
N MET A 377 -5.48 30.19 -32.03
CA MET A 377 -6.86 30.66 -31.96
C MET A 377 -7.71 29.83 -30.99
N ASP A 378 -7.58 28.50 -31.00
CA ASP A 378 -8.27 27.61 -30.06
C ASP A 378 -7.87 27.88 -28.60
N ILE A 379 -6.60 28.22 -28.35
CA ILE A 379 -6.13 28.65 -27.03
C ILE A 379 -6.82 29.96 -26.61
N LEU A 380 -6.90 30.95 -27.49
CA LEU A 380 -7.61 32.21 -27.23
C LEU A 380 -9.12 31.98 -27.01
N GLU A 381 -9.74 31.13 -27.82
CA GLU A 381 -11.15 30.73 -27.69
C GLU A 381 -11.43 29.94 -26.41
N THR A 382 -10.43 29.40 -25.72
CA THR A 382 -10.63 28.68 -24.45
C THR A 382 -10.06 29.41 -23.24
N TYR A 383 -9.29 30.48 -23.45
CA TYR A 383 -8.75 31.38 -22.42
C TYR A 383 -9.89 31.99 -21.56
N PRO A 384 -9.71 32.20 -20.24
CA PRO A 384 -10.79 32.76 -19.43
C PRO A 384 -11.16 34.15 -19.95
N ARG A 385 -12.46 34.40 -20.17
CA ARG A 385 -12.94 35.66 -20.78
C ARG A 385 -12.58 36.86 -19.93
N ASP A 386 -12.76 36.71 -18.62
CA ASP A 386 -12.42 37.71 -17.62
C ASP A 386 -10.92 38.08 -17.67
N GLU A 387 -10.04 37.13 -18.00
CA GLU A 387 -8.62 37.39 -18.22
C GLU A 387 -8.36 38.03 -19.58
N LEU A 388 -8.99 37.54 -20.65
CA LEU A 388 -8.84 38.15 -21.98
C LEU A 388 -9.21 39.63 -22.00
N PHE A 389 -10.22 40.08 -21.24
CA PHE A 389 -10.55 41.50 -21.15
C PHE A 389 -9.44 42.31 -20.48
N GLN A 390 -8.78 41.75 -19.46
CA GLN A 390 -7.87 42.46 -18.57
C GLN A 390 -6.39 42.39 -18.99
N THR A 391 -5.94 41.29 -19.59
CA THR A 391 -4.56 41.08 -20.05
C THR A 391 -4.27 41.93 -21.29
N SER A 392 -3.12 42.59 -21.36
CA SER A 392 -2.70 43.32 -22.56
C SER A 392 -2.25 42.37 -23.68
N VAL A 393 -2.06 42.86 -24.90
CA VAL A 393 -1.56 42.01 -26.01
C VAL A 393 -0.14 41.54 -25.71
N GLU A 394 0.68 42.40 -25.12
CA GLU A 394 2.09 42.15 -24.77
C GLU A 394 2.24 41.08 -23.68
N GLU A 395 1.31 41.04 -22.72
CA GLU A 395 1.27 40.01 -21.67
C GLU A 395 0.65 38.70 -22.14
N LEU A 396 -0.36 38.76 -23.02
CA LEU A 396 -1.12 37.59 -23.47
C LEU A 396 -0.33 36.73 -24.46
N LEU A 397 0.44 37.35 -25.36
CA LEU A 397 1.19 36.64 -26.40
C LEU A 397 2.20 35.61 -25.83
N PRO A 398 3.09 35.94 -24.88
CA PRO A 398 4.03 34.98 -24.30
C PRO A 398 3.32 33.79 -23.62
N VAL A 399 2.21 34.04 -22.93
CA VAL A 399 1.41 32.99 -22.28
C VAL A 399 0.81 32.05 -23.33
N ALA A 400 0.19 32.61 -24.37
CA ALA A 400 -0.45 31.84 -25.42
C ALA A 400 0.57 30.97 -26.20
N GLU A 401 1.76 31.50 -26.50
CA GLU A 401 2.85 30.74 -27.13
C GLU A 401 3.41 29.63 -26.21
N ALA A 402 3.52 29.89 -24.91
CA ALA A 402 3.99 28.89 -23.96
C ALA A 402 3.00 27.73 -23.82
N VAL A 403 1.69 28.02 -23.79
CA VAL A 403 0.63 27.00 -23.80
C VAL A 403 0.64 26.20 -25.10
N LEU A 404 0.88 26.84 -26.25
CA LEU A 404 1.01 26.17 -27.54
C LEU A 404 2.16 25.14 -27.53
N ARG A 405 3.33 25.53 -27.00
CA ARG A 405 4.49 24.62 -26.86
C ARG A 405 4.25 23.50 -25.84
N LEU A 406 3.40 23.72 -24.84
CA LEU A 406 3.07 22.74 -23.81
C LEU A 406 2.26 21.56 -24.35
N GLN A 407 1.51 21.73 -25.44
CA GLN A 407 0.77 20.62 -26.05
C GLN A 407 1.69 19.48 -26.52
N GLU A 408 2.97 19.77 -26.79
CA GLU A 408 3.98 18.79 -27.18
C GLU A 408 4.77 18.21 -26.00
N ARG A 409 4.69 18.82 -24.80
CA ARG A 409 5.49 18.45 -23.62
C ARG A 409 4.62 18.26 -22.38
N ARG A 410 4.67 17.08 -21.75
CA ARG A 410 3.92 16.76 -20.53
C ARG A 410 4.53 17.40 -19.27
N GLN A 411 4.47 18.73 -19.16
CA GLN A 411 4.99 19.49 -18.03
C GLN A 411 3.93 20.39 -17.43
N LEU A 412 4.07 20.71 -16.14
CA LEU A 412 3.27 21.74 -15.50
C LEU A 412 3.83 23.12 -15.85
N ARG A 413 2.97 24.09 -16.15
CA ARG A 413 3.34 25.50 -16.29
C ARG A 413 2.43 26.40 -15.47
N PHE A 414 3.03 27.41 -14.87
CA PHE A 414 2.37 28.40 -14.06
C PHE A 414 2.50 29.78 -14.70
N PHE A 415 1.41 30.53 -14.73
CA PHE A 415 1.40 31.92 -15.17
C PHE A 415 0.64 32.75 -14.15
N ALA A 416 1.18 33.90 -13.76
CA ALA A 416 0.55 34.82 -12.84
C ALA A 416 0.37 36.20 -13.48
N ARG A 417 -0.76 36.85 -13.18
CA ARG A 417 -1.02 38.24 -13.56
C ARG A 417 -1.56 39.00 -12.35
N ARG A 418 -0.90 40.10 -11.99
CA ARG A 418 -1.39 41.01 -10.96
C ARG A 418 -2.54 41.85 -11.52
N ASP A 419 -3.60 42.01 -10.74
CA ASP A 419 -4.68 42.95 -11.06
C ASP A 419 -4.15 44.38 -11.20
N THR A 420 -4.75 45.17 -12.09
CA THR A 420 -4.38 46.56 -12.38
C THR A 420 -4.36 47.45 -11.13
N TYR A 421 -5.18 47.11 -10.14
CA TYR A 421 -5.30 47.85 -8.89
C TYR A 421 -4.69 47.12 -7.69
N GLY A 422 -3.97 46.01 -7.92
CA GLY A 422 -3.30 45.21 -6.89
C GLY A 422 -4.24 44.45 -5.96
N ARG A 423 -5.52 44.29 -6.33
CA ARG A 423 -6.55 43.73 -5.43
C ARG A 423 -6.53 42.20 -5.37
N TYR A 424 -6.04 41.57 -6.43
CA TYR A 424 -5.97 40.11 -6.55
C TYR A 424 -4.86 39.69 -7.51
N LEU A 425 -4.48 38.43 -7.46
CA LEU A 425 -3.56 37.77 -8.37
C LEU A 425 -4.31 36.67 -9.14
N SER A 426 -4.24 36.72 -10.46
CA SER A 426 -4.81 35.70 -11.33
C SER A 426 -3.74 34.68 -11.69
N CYS A 427 -3.98 33.42 -11.38
CA CYS A 427 -3.01 32.32 -11.51
C CYS A 427 -3.56 31.25 -12.44
N LEU A 428 -2.89 30.99 -13.55
CA LEU A 428 -3.20 29.89 -14.47
C LEU A 428 -2.18 28.77 -14.31
N VAL A 429 -2.67 27.58 -13.99
CA VAL A 429 -1.88 26.36 -13.91
C VAL A 429 -2.33 25.41 -15.02
N PHE A 430 -1.41 25.08 -15.92
CA PHE A 430 -1.61 24.05 -16.94
C PHE A 430 -0.87 22.79 -16.50
N LEU A 431 -1.55 21.65 -16.53
CA LEU A 431 -0.98 20.35 -16.18
C LEU A 431 -1.52 19.26 -17.11
N PRO A 432 -0.79 18.14 -17.30
CA PRO A 432 -1.31 16.98 -18.03
C PRO A 432 -2.67 16.52 -17.49
N ARG A 433 -3.61 16.21 -18.37
CA ARG A 433 -5.00 15.89 -18.01
C ARG A 433 -5.11 14.73 -17.03
N ASP A 434 -4.27 13.71 -17.19
CA ASP A 434 -4.16 12.51 -16.35
C ASP A 434 -3.65 12.80 -14.94
N ARG A 435 -3.02 13.97 -14.71
CA ARG A 435 -2.55 14.39 -13.38
C ARG A 435 -3.58 15.22 -12.60
N TYR A 436 -4.70 15.58 -13.20
CA TYR A 436 -5.73 16.36 -12.49
C TYR A 436 -6.60 15.47 -11.60
N THR A 437 -6.49 15.67 -10.28
CA THR A 437 -7.38 15.13 -9.27
C THR A 437 -7.81 16.22 -8.30
N THR A 438 -8.88 16.00 -7.54
CA THR A 438 -9.32 16.93 -6.48
C THR A 438 -8.23 17.19 -5.45
N GLN A 439 -7.46 16.16 -5.09
CA GLN A 439 -6.35 16.24 -4.12
C GLN A 439 -5.18 17.07 -4.67
N VAL A 440 -4.83 16.91 -5.95
CA VAL A 440 -3.80 17.73 -6.60
C VAL A 440 -4.23 19.21 -6.64
N ARG A 441 -5.50 19.48 -6.97
CA ARG A 441 -6.05 20.84 -6.93
C ARG A 441 -5.94 21.46 -5.53
N GLU A 442 -6.29 20.73 -4.48
CA GLU A 442 -6.21 21.20 -3.09
C GLU A 442 -4.78 21.49 -2.68
N ARG A 443 -3.83 20.61 -2.98
CA ARG A 443 -2.41 20.84 -2.74
C ARG A 443 -1.90 22.10 -3.45
N ILE A 444 -2.26 22.29 -4.72
CA ILE A 444 -1.92 23.51 -5.48
C ILE A 444 -2.51 24.74 -4.80
N GLN A 445 -3.78 24.68 -4.39
CA GLN A 445 -4.48 25.77 -3.71
C GLN A 445 -3.80 26.12 -2.38
N ASP A 446 -3.40 25.13 -1.58
CA ASP A 446 -2.73 25.33 -0.30
C ASP A 446 -1.34 25.94 -0.49
N ILE A 447 -0.58 25.48 -1.48
CA ILE A 447 0.72 26.07 -1.85
C ILE A 447 0.55 27.54 -2.24
N LEU A 448 -0.45 27.87 -3.06
CA LEU A 448 -0.76 29.25 -3.44
C LEU A 448 -1.15 30.08 -2.22
N LYS A 449 -2.02 29.54 -1.34
CA LYS A 449 -2.48 30.23 -0.13
C LYS A 449 -1.32 30.55 0.83
N SER A 450 -0.48 29.55 1.11
CA SER A 450 0.64 29.71 2.04
C SER A 450 1.74 30.63 1.49
N THR A 451 2.01 30.55 0.19
CA THR A 451 3.12 31.29 -0.43
C THR A 451 2.77 32.77 -0.63
N LEU A 452 1.50 33.07 -0.92
CA LEU A 452 1.05 34.43 -1.22
C LEU A 452 0.43 35.16 -0.02
N GLY A 453 0.20 34.47 1.11
CA GLY A 453 -0.50 35.03 2.27
C GLY A 453 -1.96 35.34 1.97
N ALA A 454 -2.63 34.47 1.22
CA ALA A 454 -3.98 34.74 0.72
C ALA A 454 -5.07 34.45 1.77
N ASP A 455 -6.07 35.34 1.84
CA ASP A 455 -7.25 35.16 2.67
C ASP A 455 -8.27 34.23 1.98
N SER A 456 -8.54 34.52 0.70
CA SER A 456 -9.47 33.76 -0.13
C SER A 456 -8.89 33.41 -1.51
N ILE A 457 -9.27 32.24 -2.01
CA ILE A 457 -8.94 31.75 -3.34
C ILE A 457 -10.21 31.17 -3.97
N ASP A 458 -10.65 31.74 -5.09
CA ASP A 458 -11.62 31.10 -5.97
C ASP A 458 -10.89 30.31 -7.05
N TYR A 459 -11.49 29.22 -7.54
CA TYR A 459 -10.91 28.44 -8.62
C TYR A 459 -11.94 28.06 -9.67
N THR A 460 -11.46 27.84 -10.90
CA THR A 460 -12.23 27.23 -11.98
C THR A 460 -11.35 26.19 -12.67
N ALA A 461 -11.84 24.96 -12.75
CA ALA A 461 -11.17 23.88 -13.48
C ALA A 461 -11.82 23.70 -14.86
N ARG A 462 -11.00 23.60 -15.91
CA ARG A 462 -11.44 23.24 -17.26
C ARG A 462 -10.69 22.01 -17.71
N VAL A 463 -11.43 20.90 -17.83
CA VAL A 463 -10.97 19.63 -18.36
C VAL A 463 -11.74 19.36 -19.65
N SER A 464 -11.04 19.07 -20.74
CA SER A 464 -11.65 18.89 -22.08
C SER A 464 -10.96 17.73 -22.84
N GLU A 465 -11.20 17.62 -24.14
CA GLU A 465 -10.46 16.70 -25.01
C GLU A 465 -8.97 17.05 -25.16
N SER A 466 -8.57 18.26 -24.78
CA SER A 466 -7.17 18.67 -24.71
C SER A 466 -6.35 17.73 -23.82
N VAL A 467 -5.07 17.55 -24.17
CA VAL A 467 -4.07 16.82 -23.36
C VAL A 467 -3.72 17.53 -22.05
N LEU A 468 -4.14 18.80 -21.90
CA LEU A 468 -3.93 19.62 -20.72
C LEU A 468 -5.24 19.89 -19.99
N ALA A 469 -5.22 19.74 -18.67
CA ALA A 469 -6.17 20.38 -17.78
C ALA A 469 -5.67 21.79 -17.44
N ARG A 470 -6.61 22.73 -17.28
CA ARG A 470 -6.30 24.09 -16.84
C ARG A 470 -7.03 24.41 -15.55
N LEU A 471 -6.28 24.85 -14.55
CA LEU A 471 -6.80 25.43 -13.33
C LEU A 471 -6.57 26.94 -13.37
N HIS A 472 -7.62 27.69 -13.09
CA HIS A 472 -7.57 29.14 -12.97
C HIS A 472 -7.92 29.48 -11.53
N PHE A 473 -6.95 30.03 -10.80
CA PHE A 473 -7.12 30.50 -9.42
C PHE A 473 -7.13 32.02 -9.39
N VAL A 474 -8.04 32.60 -8.61
CA VAL A 474 -8.09 34.03 -8.33
C VAL A 474 -7.80 34.20 -6.84
N VAL A 475 -6.59 34.68 -6.53
CA VAL A 475 -6.03 34.77 -5.18
C VAL A 475 -6.16 36.19 -4.65
N ARG A 476 -6.70 36.36 -3.44
CA ARG A 476 -6.95 37.68 -2.82
C ARG A 476 -6.32 37.80 -1.44
N ALA A 477 -5.79 39.00 -1.15
CA ALA A 477 -5.31 39.37 0.18
C ALA A 477 -6.47 39.81 1.09
N ALA A 478 -6.24 39.83 2.39
CA ALA A 478 -7.17 40.41 3.36
C ALA A 478 -7.38 41.91 3.11
N ALA A 479 -8.52 42.45 3.57
CA ALA A 479 -8.87 43.85 3.36
C ALA A 479 -7.82 44.79 4.00
N GLY A 480 -7.11 45.56 3.17
CA GLY A 480 -6.05 46.48 3.62
C GLY A 480 -4.64 45.91 3.55
N GLU A 481 -4.47 44.63 3.21
CA GLU A 481 -3.18 43.96 3.03
C GLU A 481 -2.84 43.76 1.55
N THR A 482 -1.56 43.59 1.24
CA THR A 482 -1.08 43.26 -0.11
C THR A 482 -0.52 41.85 -0.14
N LEU A 483 -0.72 41.13 -1.23
CA LEU A 483 -0.10 39.82 -1.45
C LEU A 483 1.43 39.92 -1.40
N LEU A 484 2.07 38.86 -0.92
CA LEU A 484 3.53 38.76 -0.85
C LEU A 484 4.17 38.77 -2.25
N ASP A 485 5.45 39.12 -2.31
CA ASP A 485 6.19 39.08 -3.57
C ASP A 485 6.37 37.64 -4.06
N LEU A 486 6.25 37.49 -5.38
CA LEU A 486 6.12 36.22 -6.07
C LEU A 486 7.42 35.90 -6.80
N ASP A 487 8.08 34.81 -6.41
CA ASP A 487 9.05 34.12 -7.26
C ASP A 487 8.31 33.06 -8.08
N GLU A 488 8.00 33.40 -9.33
CA GLU A 488 7.25 32.52 -10.24
C GLU A 488 7.98 31.21 -10.52
N THR A 489 9.32 31.23 -10.55
CA THR A 489 10.10 30.03 -10.90
C THR A 489 10.15 29.05 -9.74
N ALA A 490 10.41 29.54 -8.52
CA ALA A 490 10.39 28.71 -7.33
C ALA A 490 8.99 28.14 -7.04
N LEU A 491 7.94 28.93 -7.30
CA LEU A 491 6.57 28.47 -7.14
C LEU A 491 6.20 27.41 -8.19
N GLU A 492 6.54 27.62 -9.48
CA GLU A 492 6.30 26.63 -10.54
C GLU A 492 6.95 25.28 -10.20
N GLN A 493 8.18 25.28 -9.66
CA GLN A 493 8.87 24.06 -9.25
C GLN A 493 8.13 23.34 -8.11
N ARG A 494 7.73 24.07 -7.06
CA ARG A 494 6.97 23.48 -5.93
C ARG A 494 5.61 22.94 -6.38
N LEU A 495 4.93 23.62 -7.31
CA LEU A 495 3.69 23.14 -7.90
C LEU A 495 3.93 21.87 -8.73
N ALA A 496 4.99 21.83 -9.55
CA ALA A 496 5.35 20.66 -10.34
C ALA A 496 5.62 19.43 -9.47
N GLU A 497 6.38 19.59 -8.38
CA GLU A 497 6.64 18.55 -7.38
C GLU A 497 5.34 18.03 -6.75
N ALA A 498 4.42 18.92 -6.39
CA ALA A 498 3.13 18.54 -5.80
C ALA A 498 2.21 17.76 -6.76
N THR A 499 2.47 17.81 -8.07
CA THR A 499 1.72 17.09 -9.11
C THR A 499 2.36 15.76 -9.55
N ARG A 500 3.50 15.37 -8.97
CA ARG A 500 4.13 14.09 -9.27
C ARG A 500 3.32 12.92 -8.73
N SER A 501 3.24 11.85 -9.52
CA SER A 501 2.67 10.58 -9.09
C SER A 501 3.72 9.71 -8.40
N TRP A 502 3.27 8.78 -7.55
CA TRP A 502 4.14 7.77 -6.95
C TRP A 502 4.96 7.01 -8.01
N THR A 503 4.38 6.76 -9.20
CA THR A 503 5.06 6.10 -10.33
C THR A 503 6.16 6.96 -10.96
N ASP A 504 5.99 8.29 -11.00
CA ASP A 504 7.04 9.20 -11.47
C ASP A 504 8.24 9.15 -10.52
N ASP A 505 7.98 9.16 -9.21
CA ASP A 505 9.02 9.08 -8.18
C ASP A 505 9.68 7.70 -8.15
N LEU A 506 8.94 6.62 -8.43
CA LEU A 506 9.53 5.28 -8.61
C LEU A 506 10.48 5.27 -9.80
N THR A 507 10.08 5.86 -10.92
CA THR A 507 10.94 5.92 -12.11
C THR A 507 12.20 6.72 -11.84
N ALA A 508 12.09 7.85 -11.12
CA ALA A 508 13.26 8.62 -10.70
C ALA A 508 14.19 7.82 -9.77
N ALA A 509 13.63 7.11 -8.78
CA ALA A 509 14.40 6.27 -7.87
C ALA A 509 15.10 5.10 -8.59
N LEU A 510 14.44 4.49 -9.58
CA LEU A 510 15.03 3.44 -10.41
C LEU A 510 16.22 3.98 -11.22
N VAL A 511 16.10 5.17 -11.82
CA VAL A 511 17.19 5.81 -12.58
C VAL A 511 18.38 6.12 -11.66
N GLU A 512 18.13 6.63 -10.46
CA GLU A 512 19.17 6.93 -9.48
C GLU A 512 19.93 5.68 -9.03
N GLN A 513 19.22 4.57 -8.80
CA GLN A 513 19.80 3.35 -8.24
C GLN A 513 20.44 2.42 -9.28
N PHE A 514 19.88 2.33 -10.49
CA PHE A 514 20.28 1.35 -11.52
C PHE A 514 20.78 1.98 -12.83
N GLY A 515 20.70 3.30 -12.98
CA GLY A 515 21.04 4.01 -14.23
C GLY A 515 19.91 4.00 -15.26
N GLU A 516 20.02 4.84 -16.30
CA GLU A 516 18.91 5.10 -17.24
C GLU A 516 18.42 3.86 -18.01
N GLU A 517 19.35 3.02 -18.50
CA GLU A 517 19.00 1.85 -19.32
C GLU A 517 18.24 0.79 -18.52
N GLU A 518 18.78 0.40 -17.36
CA GLU A 518 18.18 -0.63 -16.53
C GLU A 518 16.90 -0.13 -15.83
N ALA A 519 16.87 1.15 -15.45
CA ALA A 519 15.64 1.77 -14.95
C ALA A 519 14.51 1.73 -15.99
N ALA A 520 14.80 1.91 -17.29
CA ALA A 520 13.78 1.80 -18.32
C ALA A 520 13.24 0.36 -18.45
N ASN A 521 14.08 -0.67 -18.24
CA ASN A 521 13.65 -2.07 -18.18
C ASN A 521 12.75 -2.32 -16.96
N LEU A 522 13.21 -1.92 -15.77
CA LEU A 522 12.47 -2.09 -14.52
C LEU A 522 11.16 -1.30 -14.51
N SER A 523 11.14 -0.06 -14.99
CA SER A 523 9.90 0.73 -15.10
C SER A 523 8.86 0.09 -16.01
N ARG A 524 9.27 -0.60 -17.09
CA ARG A 524 8.34 -1.36 -17.94
C ARG A 524 7.72 -2.56 -17.22
N GLY A 525 8.50 -3.24 -16.37
CA GLY A 525 8.03 -4.41 -15.62
C GLY A 525 7.23 -4.05 -14.37
N TYR A 526 7.61 -2.99 -13.66
CA TYR A 526 7.16 -2.69 -12.31
C TYR A 526 6.38 -1.38 -12.16
N GLY A 527 6.41 -0.47 -13.14
CA GLY A 527 5.82 0.87 -13.00
C GLY A 527 4.33 0.88 -12.64
N ALA A 528 3.60 -0.17 -13.05
CA ALA A 528 2.20 -0.40 -12.69
C ALA A 528 1.97 -1.69 -11.87
N ALA A 529 3.04 -2.38 -11.45
CA ALA A 529 2.91 -3.69 -10.80
C ALA A 529 2.58 -3.60 -9.30
N PHE A 530 2.98 -2.52 -8.63
CA PHE A 530 2.77 -2.35 -7.20
C PHE A 530 1.30 -1.99 -6.88
N PRO A 531 0.64 -2.70 -5.94
CA PRO A 531 -0.73 -2.40 -5.53
C PRO A 531 -0.79 -1.13 -4.64
N GLU A 532 -1.96 -0.49 -4.54
CA GLU A 532 -2.13 0.74 -3.74
C GLU A 532 -1.75 0.54 -2.27
N ALA A 533 -2.10 -0.60 -1.66
CA ALA A 533 -1.70 -0.92 -0.28
C ALA A 533 -0.18 -0.91 -0.08
N TYR A 534 0.60 -1.32 -1.09
CA TYR A 534 2.06 -1.23 -1.02
C TYR A 534 2.53 0.23 -1.09
N LYS A 535 1.91 1.05 -1.95
CA LYS A 535 2.25 2.47 -2.12
C LYS A 535 1.93 3.32 -0.88
N GLU A 536 0.93 2.90 -0.10
CA GLU A 536 0.59 3.50 1.20
C GLU A 536 1.64 3.22 2.27
N ASP A 537 2.19 2.00 2.30
CA ASP A 537 3.14 1.56 3.31
C ASP A 537 4.61 1.90 2.97
N PHE A 538 4.96 1.99 1.69
CA PHE A 538 6.34 2.16 1.23
C PHE A 538 6.52 3.34 0.28
N ARG A 539 7.65 4.01 0.47
CA ARG A 539 8.12 5.05 -0.44
C ARG A 539 8.64 4.44 -1.76
N PRO A 540 8.59 5.21 -2.86
CA PRO A 540 9.08 4.75 -4.17
C PRO A 540 10.56 4.27 -4.17
N GLU A 541 11.41 4.81 -3.31
CA GLU A 541 12.82 4.38 -3.23
C GLU A 541 12.96 2.95 -2.67
N MET A 542 12.10 2.58 -1.72
CA MET A 542 12.02 1.20 -1.22
C MET A 542 11.46 0.27 -2.30
N ALA A 543 10.48 0.73 -3.07
CA ALA A 543 9.92 -0.02 -4.19
C ALA A 543 10.96 -0.29 -5.29
N ALA A 544 11.84 0.68 -5.59
CA ALA A 544 12.96 0.49 -6.51
C ALA A 544 13.93 -0.61 -6.03
N THR A 545 14.25 -0.62 -4.73
CA THR A 545 15.09 -1.66 -4.12
C THR A 545 14.41 -3.03 -4.16
N ASP A 546 13.11 -3.09 -3.84
CA ASP A 546 12.34 -4.34 -3.86
C ASP A 546 12.22 -4.90 -5.29
N ALA A 547 12.02 -4.04 -6.30
CA ALA A 547 12.00 -4.43 -7.72
C ALA A 547 13.34 -5.04 -8.16
N GLY A 548 14.47 -4.42 -7.80
CA GLY A 548 15.79 -4.96 -8.10
C GLY A 548 16.05 -6.31 -7.41
N ARG A 549 15.57 -6.49 -6.17
CA ARG A 549 15.67 -7.80 -5.48
C ARG A 549 14.81 -8.86 -6.14
N LEU A 550 13.59 -8.54 -6.55
CA LEU A 550 12.71 -9.47 -7.24
C LEU A 550 13.28 -9.96 -8.57
N GLU A 551 13.96 -9.09 -9.33
CA GLU A 551 14.66 -9.51 -10.56
C GLU A 551 15.86 -10.43 -10.29
N ALA A 552 16.49 -10.32 -9.12
CA ALA A 552 17.59 -11.22 -8.73
C ALA A 552 17.10 -12.61 -8.23
N VAL A 553 15.79 -12.78 -7.97
CA VAL A 553 15.23 -14.05 -7.50
C VAL A 553 14.94 -14.98 -8.69
N ALA A 554 15.62 -16.12 -8.73
CA ALA A 554 15.32 -17.18 -9.69
C ALA A 554 13.87 -17.70 -9.50
N PRO A 555 13.20 -18.20 -10.57
CA PRO A 555 11.87 -18.78 -10.45
C PRO A 555 11.77 -19.85 -9.35
N GLU A 556 10.67 -19.85 -8.60
CA GLU A 556 10.41 -20.75 -7.46
C GLU A 556 11.43 -20.67 -6.29
N SER A 557 12.35 -19.70 -6.32
CA SER A 557 13.25 -19.37 -5.22
C SER A 557 12.69 -18.26 -4.34
N VAL A 558 13.40 -17.93 -3.27
CA VAL A 558 13.07 -16.81 -2.39
C VAL A 558 14.27 -15.87 -2.25
N GLY A 559 14.01 -14.57 -2.25
CA GLY A 559 14.96 -13.54 -1.84
C GLY A 559 14.59 -13.03 -0.45
N LEU A 560 15.56 -12.53 0.32
CA LEU A 560 15.31 -12.09 1.70
C LEU A 560 15.77 -10.64 1.93
N SER A 561 15.18 -9.96 2.91
CA SER A 561 15.67 -8.69 3.46
C SER A 561 15.32 -8.56 4.94
N LEU A 562 16.30 -8.43 5.82
CA LEU A 562 16.06 -8.00 7.20
C LEU A 562 16.43 -6.51 7.36
N TYR A 563 15.51 -5.68 7.82
CA TYR A 563 15.73 -4.25 8.03
C TYR A 563 15.01 -3.72 9.27
N ALA A 564 15.41 -2.55 9.75
CA ALA A 564 14.73 -1.85 10.83
C ALA A 564 14.02 -0.62 10.23
N PRO A 565 12.70 -0.45 10.43
CA PRO A 565 12.00 0.76 10.02
C PRO A 565 12.56 2.00 10.73
N LEU A 566 12.45 3.17 10.07
CA LEU A 566 12.94 4.41 10.63
C LEU A 566 12.10 4.80 11.87
N GLY A 567 12.75 4.91 13.03
CA GLY A 567 12.07 5.17 14.31
C GLY A 567 11.51 3.92 15.02
N ALA A 568 11.80 2.71 14.52
CA ALA A 568 11.48 1.47 15.22
C ALA A 568 12.27 1.34 16.54
N ALA A 569 11.68 0.69 17.53
CA ALA A 569 12.39 0.34 18.76
C ALA A 569 13.51 -0.67 18.48
N GLU A 570 14.55 -0.73 19.32
CA GLU A 570 15.65 -1.70 19.17
C GLU A 570 15.17 -3.18 19.23
N THR A 571 13.98 -3.39 19.78
CA THR A 571 13.30 -4.69 19.90
C THR A 571 12.49 -5.07 18.66
N GLU A 572 12.40 -4.19 17.65
CA GLU A 572 11.57 -4.37 16.47
C GLU A 572 12.40 -4.39 15.18
N ALA A 573 12.07 -5.31 14.29
CA ALA A 573 12.63 -5.39 12.95
C ALA A 573 11.55 -5.84 11.97
N ARG A 574 11.82 -5.70 10.68
CA ARG A 574 10.97 -6.23 9.61
C ARG A 574 11.76 -7.12 8.68
N PHE A 575 11.13 -8.19 8.22
CA PHE A 575 11.74 -9.21 7.38
C PHE A 575 10.90 -9.43 6.13
N LYS A 576 11.47 -9.06 4.98
CA LYS A 576 10.84 -9.30 3.68
C LYS A 576 11.27 -10.63 3.10
N VAL A 577 10.30 -11.38 2.59
CA VAL A 577 10.50 -12.55 1.73
C VAL A 577 9.93 -12.22 0.35
N TYR A 578 10.80 -12.23 -0.65
CA TYR A 578 10.47 -12.01 -2.05
C TYR A 578 10.27 -13.36 -2.74
N ARG A 579 9.16 -13.53 -3.47
CA ARG A 579 8.84 -14.76 -4.19
C ARG A 579 8.41 -14.44 -5.62
N VAL A 580 8.93 -15.20 -6.58
CA VAL A 580 8.49 -15.17 -7.98
C VAL A 580 7.74 -16.47 -8.28
N GLY A 581 6.53 -16.37 -8.85
CA GLY A 581 5.68 -17.52 -9.16
C GLY A 581 4.57 -17.72 -8.13
N SER A 582 4.42 -18.96 -7.64
CA SER A 582 3.34 -19.31 -6.70
C SER A 582 3.49 -18.62 -5.34
N PRO A 583 2.38 -18.29 -4.66
CA PRO A 583 2.42 -17.71 -3.31
C PRO A 583 3.07 -18.66 -2.30
N LEU A 584 3.66 -18.08 -1.25
CA LEU A 584 4.24 -18.83 -0.12
C LEU A 584 3.17 -19.20 0.90
N SER A 585 3.32 -20.36 1.53
CA SER A 585 2.47 -20.77 2.66
C SER A 585 3.03 -20.23 3.98
N LEU A 586 2.19 -19.57 4.78
CA LEU A 586 2.56 -19.14 6.13
C LEU A 586 2.96 -20.32 7.04
N SER A 587 2.37 -21.49 6.82
CA SER A 587 2.73 -22.71 7.56
C SER A 587 4.16 -23.19 7.28
N GLU A 588 4.80 -22.73 6.19
CA GLU A 588 6.20 -23.02 5.88
C GLU A 588 7.14 -21.98 6.51
N VAL A 589 6.75 -20.70 6.51
CA VAL A 589 7.63 -19.59 6.93
C VAL A 589 7.61 -19.36 8.44
N LEU A 590 6.44 -19.36 9.07
CA LEU A 590 6.29 -19.01 10.48
C LEU A 590 7.08 -19.93 11.42
N PRO A 591 7.10 -21.27 11.24
CA PRO A 591 7.89 -22.15 12.11
C PRO A 591 9.38 -21.84 12.07
N ILE A 592 9.92 -21.44 10.90
CA ILE A 592 11.33 -21.08 10.75
C ILE A 592 11.61 -19.82 11.58
N LEU A 593 10.83 -18.76 11.40
CA LEU A 593 10.99 -17.51 12.14
C LEU A 593 10.87 -17.73 13.66
N SER A 594 9.86 -18.45 14.12
CA SER A 594 9.68 -18.76 15.54
C SER A 594 10.86 -19.54 16.12
N SER A 595 11.40 -20.53 15.38
CA SER A 595 12.57 -21.31 15.83
C SER A 595 13.85 -20.47 15.98
N MET A 596 13.95 -19.34 15.27
CA MET A 596 15.07 -18.41 15.36
C MET A 596 15.00 -17.48 16.58
N GLY A 597 13.97 -17.60 17.42
CA GLY A 597 13.83 -16.83 18.66
C GLY A 597 13.25 -15.43 18.47
N VAL A 598 12.44 -15.22 17.42
CA VAL A 598 11.66 -13.99 17.22
C VAL A 598 10.16 -14.26 17.33
N GLU A 599 9.43 -13.30 17.87
CA GLU A 599 7.98 -13.24 17.80
C GLU A 599 7.57 -12.60 16.47
N VAL A 600 6.67 -13.23 15.71
CA VAL A 600 6.08 -12.62 14.51
C VAL A 600 4.82 -11.88 14.92
N VAL A 601 4.83 -10.56 14.76
CA VAL A 601 3.76 -9.65 15.24
C VAL A 601 2.67 -9.47 14.20
N ASP A 602 3.08 -9.25 12.95
CA ASP A 602 2.18 -9.07 11.82
C ASP A 602 2.81 -9.61 10.53
N GLU A 603 1.99 -9.71 9.49
CA GLU A 603 2.38 -10.03 8.12
C GLU A 603 1.62 -9.11 7.17
N ARG A 604 2.34 -8.57 6.18
CA ARG A 604 1.77 -7.76 5.10
C ARG A 604 2.15 -8.37 3.74
N PRO A 605 1.24 -9.10 3.09
CA PRO A 605 1.47 -9.65 1.76
C PRO A 605 1.10 -8.63 0.67
N TYR A 606 1.98 -8.45 -0.30
CA TYR A 606 1.72 -7.63 -1.48
C TYR A 606 1.91 -8.48 -2.74
N GLU A 607 0.83 -8.66 -3.48
CA GLU A 607 0.86 -9.26 -4.81
C GLU A 607 1.23 -8.21 -5.86
N LEU A 608 2.28 -8.49 -6.65
CA LEU A 608 2.74 -7.64 -7.73
C LEU A 608 2.36 -8.26 -9.07
N VAL A 609 1.58 -7.51 -9.86
CA VAL A 609 1.12 -7.93 -11.18
C VAL A 609 2.10 -7.47 -12.25
N ARG A 610 3.02 -8.35 -12.65
CA ARG A 610 4.05 -8.05 -13.66
C ARG A 610 3.75 -8.74 -15.01
N PRO A 611 4.24 -8.19 -16.14
CA PRO A 611 4.13 -8.85 -17.44
C PRO A 611 4.79 -10.24 -17.51
N SER A 612 5.85 -10.47 -16.72
CA SER A 612 6.59 -11.74 -16.63
C SER A 612 5.92 -12.80 -15.74
N GLY A 613 4.82 -12.46 -15.07
CA GLY A 613 4.10 -13.32 -14.13
C GLY A 613 4.06 -12.74 -12.71
N PRO A 614 3.23 -13.34 -11.82
CA PRO A 614 3.03 -12.82 -10.48
C PRO A 614 4.31 -12.91 -9.64
N ALA A 615 4.47 -11.91 -8.77
CA ALA A 615 5.48 -11.88 -7.73
C ALA A 615 4.86 -11.42 -6.42
N TRP A 616 5.52 -11.75 -5.32
CA TRP A 616 5.04 -11.46 -3.98
C TRP A 616 6.14 -10.83 -3.14
N VAL A 617 5.78 -9.81 -2.37
CA VAL A 617 6.57 -9.30 -1.27
C VAL A 617 5.79 -9.58 0.01
N TYR A 618 6.32 -10.46 0.86
CA TYR A 618 5.79 -10.72 2.19
C TYR A 618 6.63 -9.98 3.20
N ASP A 619 6.05 -9.05 3.95
CA ASP A 619 6.77 -8.26 4.94
C ASP A 619 6.29 -8.59 6.36
N PHE A 620 7.15 -9.26 7.12
CA PHE A 620 6.87 -9.76 8.47
C PHE A 620 7.38 -8.79 9.53
N GLY A 621 6.51 -8.36 10.44
CA GLY A 621 6.91 -7.65 11.66
C GLY A 621 7.51 -8.61 12.67
N LEU A 622 8.75 -8.37 13.09
CA LEU A 622 9.47 -9.19 14.06
C LEU A 622 9.69 -8.42 15.36
N ARG A 623 9.47 -9.10 16.49
CA ARG A 623 9.79 -8.58 17.82
C ARG A 623 10.73 -9.52 18.57
N ARG A 624 11.72 -8.95 19.23
CA ARG A 624 12.62 -9.66 20.14
C ARG A 624 12.87 -8.82 21.39
N ALA A 625 12.46 -9.34 22.55
CA ALA A 625 12.58 -8.62 23.82
C ALA A 625 14.03 -8.19 24.17
N ALA A 626 15.02 -8.98 23.75
CA ALA A 626 16.44 -8.70 23.97
C ALA A 626 17.08 -7.75 22.94
N GLY A 627 16.28 -7.12 22.06
CA GLY A 627 16.78 -6.26 20.97
C GLY A 627 17.41 -7.05 19.81
N MET A 628 17.55 -6.46 18.63
CA MET A 628 18.25 -7.09 17.49
C MET A 628 19.75 -6.75 17.50
N PRO A 629 20.68 -7.73 17.53
CA PRO A 629 22.11 -7.47 17.54
C PRO A 629 22.58 -6.77 16.27
N GLU A 630 23.56 -5.88 16.41
CA GLU A 630 24.24 -5.29 15.26
C GLU A 630 24.92 -6.36 14.39
N GLY A 631 24.90 -6.17 13.07
CA GLY A 631 25.56 -7.07 12.12
C GLY A 631 24.87 -8.45 11.93
N VAL A 632 23.74 -8.71 12.57
CA VAL A 632 23.08 -10.04 12.52
C VAL A 632 22.29 -10.30 11.23
N ARG A 633 22.14 -9.28 10.38
CA ARG A 633 21.33 -9.34 9.15
C ARG A 633 21.68 -10.52 8.25
N GLU A 634 22.96 -10.69 7.96
CA GLU A 634 23.45 -11.77 7.08
C GLU A 634 23.27 -13.14 7.75
N LEU A 635 23.68 -13.27 9.02
CA LEU A 635 23.52 -14.52 9.79
C LEU A 635 22.06 -14.99 9.85
N PHE A 636 21.12 -14.06 10.04
CA PHE A 636 19.70 -14.37 10.08
C PHE A 636 19.20 -14.84 8.71
N GLN A 637 19.51 -14.09 7.65
CA GLN A 637 19.09 -14.45 6.28
C GLN A 637 19.70 -15.78 5.83
N ASP A 638 20.99 -16.01 6.09
CA ASP A 638 21.69 -17.25 5.75
C ASP A 638 21.12 -18.44 6.50
N SER A 639 20.79 -18.28 7.78
CA SER A 639 20.16 -19.33 8.57
C SER A 639 18.75 -19.63 8.07
N PHE A 640 17.95 -18.61 7.76
CA PHE A 640 16.63 -18.82 7.16
C PHE A 640 16.75 -19.58 5.84
N MET A 641 17.65 -19.15 4.94
CA MET A 641 17.89 -19.84 3.66
C MET A 641 18.38 -21.27 3.85
N ALA A 642 19.25 -21.52 4.83
CA ALA A 642 19.74 -22.87 5.12
C ALA A 642 18.61 -23.81 5.56
N VAL A 643 17.70 -23.34 6.41
CA VAL A 643 16.51 -24.12 6.80
C VAL A 643 15.56 -24.30 5.61
N TRP A 644 15.30 -23.23 4.85
CA TRP A 644 14.44 -23.23 3.67
C TRP A 644 14.92 -24.23 2.60
N ARG A 645 16.23 -24.30 2.34
CA ARG A 645 16.86 -25.25 1.41
C ARG A 645 17.04 -26.66 2.00
N GLY A 646 16.67 -26.87 3.27
CA GLY A 646 16.82 -28.14 3.95
C GLY A 646 18.25 -28.53 4.35
N LEU A 647 19.17 -27.55 4.39
CA LEU A 647 20.55 -27.69 4.87
C LEU A 647 20.65 -27.63 6.40
N ALA A 648 19.63 -27.10 7.07
CA ALA A 648 19.47 -27.09 8.52
C ALA A 648 18.06 -27.55 8.95
N GLU A 649 17.92 -27.92 10.23
CA GLU A 649 16.61 -28.19 10.85
C GLU A 649 15.99 -26.90 11.43
N SER A 650 14.66 -26.83 11.43
CA SER A 650 13.88 -25.77 12.07
C SER A 650 13.56 -26.18 13.51
N ASP A 651 14.46 -25.89 14.45
CA ASP A 651 14.33 -26.24 15.87
C ASP A 651 14.91 -25.12 16.78
N GLY A 652 14.74 -25.23 18.10
CA GLY A 652 15.10 -24.16 19.04
C GLY A 652 16.60 -23.86 19.12
N PHE A 653 17.47 -24.71 18.56
CA PHE A 653 18.90 -24.38 18.41
C PHE A 653 19.10 -23.15 17.51
N SER A 654 18.21 -22.91 16.55
CA SER A 654 18.29 -21.77 15.63
C SER A 654 18.22 -20.41 16.35
N ALA A 655 17.67 -20.35 17.56
CA ALA A 655 17.70 -19.15 18.39
C ALA A 655 19.14 -18.72 18.76
N LEU A 656 20.11 -19.64 18.78
CA LEU A 656 21.53 -19.32 19.03
C LEU A 656 22.16 -18.49 17.90
N VAL A 657 21.57 -18.47 16.70
CA VAL A 657 22.02 -17.59 15.62
C VAL A 657 21.89 -16.13 16.04
N LEU A 658 20.75 -15.81 16.63
CA LEU A 658 20.40 -14.47 17.07
C LEU A 658 20.92 -14.15 18.47
N SER A 659 20.87 -15.09 19.41
CA SER A 659 21.30 -14.87 20.79
C SER A 659 22.83 -14.97 20.93
N GLY A 660 23.47 -15.87 20.19
CA GLY A 660 24.91 -16.11 20.25
C GLY A 660 25.74 -15.49 19.14
N CYS A 661 25.10 -14.86 18.14
CA CYS A 661 25.74 -14.40 16.90
C CYS A 661 26.53 -15.53 16.22
N LEU A 662 25.99 -16.74 16.22
CA LEU A 662 26.62 -17.95 15.66
C LEU A 662 26.05 -18.25 14.27
N PRO A 663 26.89 -18.48 13.24
CA PRO A 663 26.41 -18.98 11.96
C PRO A 663 25.68 -20.33 12.12
N TRP A 664 24.65 -20.57 11.30
CA TRP A 664 23.84 -21.80 11.36
C TRP A 664 24.66 -23.09 11.30
N ARG A 665 25.79 -23.06 10.58
CA ARG A 665 26.72 -24.19 10.46
C ARG A 665 27.38 -24.50 11.81
N LYS A 666 27.78 -23.48 12.58
CA LYS A 666 28.33 -23.66 13.94
C LYS A 666 27.26 -24.15 14.92
N VAL A 667 26.03 -23.64 14.80
CA VAL A 667 24.88 -24.15 15.58
C VAL A 667 24.64 -25.64 15.32
N SER A 668 24.90 -26.10 14.09
CA SER A 668 24.75 -27.52 13.73
C SER A 668 25.74 -28.45 14.46
N ILE A 669 26.87 -27.93 14.96
CA ILE A 669 27.78 -28.70 15.85
C ILE A 669 27.04 -29.08 17.13
N LEU A 670 26.45 -28.08 17.80
CA LEU A 670 25.71 -28.29 19.05
C LEU A 670 24.50 -29.20 18.82
N ARG A 671 23.78 -28.98 17.71
CA ARG A 671 22.66 -29.85 17.32
C ARG A 671 23.11 -31.30 17.13
N ALA A 672 24.23 -31.57 16.47
CA ALA A 672 24.74 -32.93 16.27
C ALA A 672 25.05 -33.63 17.60
N TYR A 673 25.70 -32.95 18.55
CA TYR A 673 25.93 -33.52 19.88
C TYR A 673 24.63 -33.75 20.65
N ALA A 674 23.63 -32.88 20.54
CA ALA A 674 22.31 -33.11 21.15
C ALA A 674 21.66 -34.40 20.63
N LYS A 675 21.71 -34.63 19.31
CA LYS A 675 21.19 -35.86 18.69
C LYS A 675 22.00 -37.08 19.13
N TYR A 676 23.32 -36.95 19.28
CA TYR A 676 24.17 -38.00 19.85
C TYR A 676 23.79 -38.35 21.30
N PHE A 677 23.58 -37.34 22.16
CA PHE A 677 23.18 -37.56 23.56
C PHE A 677 21.85 -38.27 23.68
N ARG A 678 20.88 -37.95 22.81
CA ARG A 678 19.62 -38.70 22.75
C ARG A 678 19.86 -40.18 22.49
N GLN A 679 20.67 -40.51 21.48
CA GLN A 679 21.01 -41.90 21.17
C GLN A 679 21.82 -42.57 22.29
N GLY A 680 22.54 -41.79 23.10
CA GLY A 680 23.22 -42.24 24.32
C GLY A 680 22.30 -42.50 25.52
N GLY A 681 20.99 -42.24 25.42
CA GLY A 681 20.03 -42.42 26.51
C GLY A 681 19.95 -41.25 27.49
N SER A 682 20.25 -40.03 27.03
CA SER A 682 20.08 -38.81 27.84
C SER A 682 18.65 -38.70 28.40
N PRO A 683 18.48 -38.36 29.70
CA PRO A 683 17.16 -38.16 30.30
C PRO A 683 16.51 -36.84 29.88
N PHE A 684 17.25 -35.94 29.22
CA PHE A 684 16.80 -34.60 28.86
C PHE A 684 16.20 -34.55 27.46
N SER A 685 15.06 -33.87 27.30
CA SER A 685 14.43 -33.64 26.00
C SER A 685 15.26 -32.68 25.13
N GLN A 686 15.02 -32.69 23.81
CA GLN A 686 15.68 -31.76 22.88
C GLN A 686 15.43 -30.31 23.27
N GLU A 687 14.16 -29.97 23.51
CA GLU A 687 13.72 -28.61 23.87
C GLU A 687 14.39 -28.11 25.16
N TYR A 688 14.58 -29.01 26.13
CA TYR A 688 15.28 -28.66 27.37
C TYR A 688 16.79 -28.44 27.14
N ILE A 689 17.43 -29.23 26.27
CA ILE A 689 18.82 -29.01 25.87
C ILE A 689 18.98 -27.69 25.10
N GLU A 690 18.06 -27.39 24.18
CA GLU A 690 18.03 -26.15 23.40
C GLU A 690 17.93 -24.93 24.32
N SER A 691 16.92 -24.91 25.19
CA SER A 691 16.73 -23.83 26.16
C SER A 691 17.92 -23.68 27.11
N SER A 692 18.56 -24.77 27.52
CA SER A 692 19.76 -24.73 28.37
C SER A 692 20.93 -24.01 27.69
N LEU A 693 21.14 -24.21 26.38
CA LEU A 693 22.16 -23.50 25.62
C LEU A 693 21.77 -22.04 25.36
N VAL A 694 20.50 -21.76 25.10
CA VAL A 694 19.99 -20.39 24.85
C VAL A 694 20.02 -19.53 26.12
N VAL A 695 19.79 -20.11 27.29
CA VAL A 695 19.94 -19.41 28.58
C VAL A 695 21.42 -19.15 28.89
N ASN A 696 22.31 -20.07 28.50
CA ASN A 696 23.74 -20.01 28.79
C ASN A 696 24.58 -19.72 27.53
N VAL A 697 24.19 -18.70 26.75
CA VAL A 697 24.84 -18.32 25.48
C VAL A 697 26.38 -18.20 25.56
N PRO A 698 26.98 -17.56 26.60
CA PRO A 698 28.43 -17.44 26.68
C PRO A 698 29.13 -18.82 26.67
N ILE A 699 28.56 -19.80 27.38
CA ILE A 699 29.08 -21.16 27.43
C ILE A 699 28.89 -21.86 26.09
N ALA A 700 27.73 -21.71 25.43
CA ALA A 700 27.49 -22.25 24.10
C ALA A 700 28.52 -21.75 23.08
N ARG A 701 28.90 -20.46 23.14
CA ARG A 701 29.97 -19.89 22.30
C ARG A 701 31.33 -20.50 22.61
N LEU A 702 31.70 -20.59 23.89
CA LEU A 702 32.97 -21.20 24.31
C LEU A 702 33.09 -22.67 23.88
N LEU A 703 31.99 -23.44 23.94
CA LEU A 703 31.95 -24.83 23.46
C LEU A 703 32.21 -24.91 21.95
N VAL A 704 31.60 -24.03 21.16
CA VAL A 704 31.88 -23.93 19.73
C VAL A 704 33.33 -23.51 19.49
N GLU A 705 33.84 -22.50 20.18
CA GLU A 705 35.25 -22.07 20.07
C GLU A 705 36.23 -23.19 20.42
N MET A 706 35.90 -24.03 21.41
CA MET A 706 36.71 -25.20 21.78
C MET A 706 36.69 -26.25 20.69
N PHE A 707 35.53 -26.52 20.08
CA PHE A 707 35.44 -27.40 18.92
C PHE A 707 36.31 -26.88 17.76
N GLU A 708 36.23 -25.57 17.46
CA GLU A 708 37.03 -24.96 16.40
C GLU A 708 38.53 -25.04 16.69
N ALA A 709 38.94 -24.69 17.91
CA ALA A 709 40.32 -24.82 18.34
C ALA A 709 40.84 -26.26 18.23
N ARG A 710 40.00 -27.29 18.44
CA ARG A 710 40.41 -28.70 18.31
C ARG A 710 40.52 -29.19 16.87
N PHE A 711 39.67 -28.70 15.97
CA PHE A 711 39.46 -29.34 14.66
C PHE A 711 39.71 -28.47 13.44
N ASP A 712 39.88 -27.15 13.59
CA ASP A 712 40.19 -26.26 12.47
C ASP A 712 41.61 -26.57 11.94
N PRO A 713 41.77 -27.03 10.68
CA PRO A 713 43.07 -27.32 10.10
C PRO A 713 43.94 -26.08 9.91
N ASP A 714 43.35 -24.89 9.84
CA ASP A 714 44.06 -23.63 9.59
C ASP A 714 44.49 -22.92 10.89
N PHE A 715 44.07 -23.44 12.06
CA PHE A 715 44.47 -22.91 13.37
C PHE A 715 46.00 -22.90 13.53
N GLY A 716 46.55 -21.72 13.84
CA GLY A 716 47.99 -21.53 14.08
C GLY A 716 48.87 -21.39 12.83
N GLY A 717 48.30 -21.12 11.64
CA GLY A 717 49.07 -20.73 10.45
C GLY A 717 49.25 -21.79 9.35
N GLY A 718 48.49 -22.89 9.37
CA GLY A 718 48.45 -23.89 8.28
C GLY A 718 49.38 -25.10 8.43
N ALA A 719 49.05 -26.15 7.67
CA ALA A 719 49.60 -27.54 7.62
C ALA A 719 50.58 -27.93 8.74
N ALA A 720 50.02 -28.52 9.81
CA ALA A 720 50.66 -28.88 11.08
C ALA A 720 51.05 -27.68 11.97
N GLY A 721 50.13 -26.71 12.11
CA GLY A 721 50.23 -25.65 13.11
C GLY A 721 50.59 -26.19 14.49
N ASP A 722 51.41 -25.43 15.22
CA ASP A 722 52.06 -25.82 16.49
C ASP A 722 51.06 -26.55 17.42
N SER A 723 51.23 -27.88 17.54
CA SER A 723 50.38 -28.72 18.39
C SER A 723 50.33 -28.19 19.82
N THR A 724 51.39 -27.50 20.25
CA THR A 724 51.52 -26.87 21.56
C THR A 724 50.56 -25.69 21.69
N ALA A 725 50.50 -24.79 20.71
CA ALA A 725 49.60 -23.64 20.72
C ALA A 725 48.12 -24.08 20.70
N ARG A 726 47.81 -25.13 19.93
CA ARG A 726 46.47 -25.75 19.92
C ARG A 726 46.11 -26.33 21.29
N GLN A 727 47.00 -27.14 21.86
CA GLN A 727 46.79 -27.74 23.18
C GLN A 727 46.63 -26.67 24.27
N GLN A 728 47.42 -25.60 24.23
CA GLN A 728 47.30 -24.48 25.15
C GLN A 728 45.95 -23.78 25.01
N ARG A 729 45.53 -23.41 23.79
CA ARG A 729 44.24 -22.74 23.58
C ARG A 729 43.07 -23.62 24.02
N VAL A 730 43.12 -24.92 23.76
CA VAL A 730 42.11 -25.87 24.22
C VAL A 730 42.07 -25.95 25.74
N ALA A 731 43.23 -25.96 26.42
CA ALA A 731 43.30 -25.94 27.88
C ALA A 731 42.76 -24.63 28.47
N ASP A 732 43.07 -23.48 27.87
CA ASP A 732 42.56 -22.18 28.28
C ASP A 732 41.03 -22.11 28.15
N LEU A 733 40.49 -22.62 27.03
CA LEU A 733 39.05 -22.71 26.80
C LEU A 733 38.37 -23.68 27.76
N GLU A 734 38.97 -24.84 28.04
CA GLU A 734 38.45 -25.79 29.03
C GLU A 734 38.38 -25.17 30.42
N SER A 735 39.42 -24.44 30.84
CA SER A 735 39.42 -23.69 32.10
C SER A 735 38.32 -22.63 32.12
N SER A 736 38.21 -21.84 31.05
CA SER A 736 37.18 -20.80 30.91
C SER A 736 35.75 -21.36 30.96
N ILE A 737 35.50 -22.47 30.29
CA ILE A 737 34.21 -23.18 30.31
C ILE A 737 33.93 -23.70 31.72
N THR A 738 34.92 -24.31 32.37
CA THR A 738 34.77 -24.87 33.73
C THR A 738 34.42 -23.77 34.73
N THR A 739 35.09 -22.62 34.67
CA THR A 739 34.75 -21.45 35.51
C THR A 739 33.35 -20.93 35.20
N ALA A 740 32.97 -20.81 33.93
CA ALA A 740 31.63 -20.35 33.57
C ALA A 740 30.51 -21.32 34.00
N LEU A 741 30.80 -22.63 34.08
CA LEU A 741 29.87 -23.64 34.57
C LEU A 741 29.56 -23.49 36.07
N ASP A 742 30.49 -22.93 36.86
CA ASP A 742 30.28 -22.72 38.30
C ASP A 742 29.17 -21.67 38.58
N ASP A 743 28.88 -20.80 37.61
CA ASP A 743 27.84 -19.77 37.68
C ASP A 743 26.47 -20.23 37.11
N VAL A 744 26.35 -21.48 36.66
CA VAL A 744 25.10 -22.00 36.08
C VAL A 744 24.08 -22.29 37.18
N ALA A 745 22.92 -21.61 37.12
CA ALA A 745 21.91 -21.64 38.17
C ALA A 745 21.20 -23.01 38.35
N SER A 746 21.11 -23.82 37.30
CA SER A 746 20.42 -25.12 37.33
C SER A 746 21.40 -26.27 37.21
N LEU A 747 21.31 -27.23 38.14
CA LEU A 747 22.13 -28.45 38.14
C LEU A 747 21.92 -29.30 36.87
N ASP A 748 20.70 -29.34 36.35
CA ASP A 748 20.40 -30.08 35.12
C ASP A 748 21.04 -29.39 33.91
N GLN A 749 21.01 -28.05 33.86
CA GLN A 749 21.69 -27.28 32.82
C GLN A 749 23.21 -27.46 32.89
N ASP A 750 23.79 -27.42 34.09
CA ASP A 750 25.22 -27.70 34.31
C ASP A 750 25.58 -29.11 33.79
N ARG A 751 24.78 -30.13 34.11
CA ARG A 751 24.99 -31.50 33.62
C ARG A 751 24.94 -31.58 32.09
N ILE A 752 24.01 -30.88 31.45
CA ILE A 752 23.91 -30.82 29.98
C ILE A 752 25.17 -30.18 29.39
N LEU A 753 25.58 -29.02 29.89
CA LEU A 753 26.73 -28.27 29.37
C LEU A 753 28.05 -29.03 29.61
N ARG A 754 28.21 -29.71 30.74
CA ARG A 754 29.34 -30.62 31.00
C ARG A 754 29.36 -31.82 30.06
N SER A 755 28.19 -32.32 29.66
CA SER A 755 28.09 -33.39 28.66
C SER A 755 28.60 -32.93 27.30
N TYR A 756 28.29 -31.71 26.88
CA TYR A 756 28.88 -31.09 25.67
C TYR A 756 30.39 -30.97 25.75
N LEU A 757 30.92 -30.39 26.83
CA LEU A 757 32.36 -30.26 27.04
C LEU A 757 33.05 -31.62 26.92
N THR A 758 32.48 -32.64 27.56
CA THR A 758 33.05 -33.99 27.57
C THR A 758 33.00 -34.65 26.19
N ALA A 759 31.89 -34.53 25.47
CA ALA A 759 31.75 -35.11 24.13
C ALA A 759 32.66 -34.45 23.09
N ILE A 760 32.86 -33.12 23.18
CA ILE A 760 33.80 -32.39 22.32
C ILE A 760 35.23 -32.86 22.58
N LYS A 761 35.60 -33.09 23.85
CA LYS A 761 36.91 -33.66 24.22
C LYS A 761 37.08 -35.10 23.74
N ALA A 762 36.01 -35.91 23.82
CA ALA A 762 35.99 -37.30 23.37
C ALA A 762 36.04 -37.44 21.84
N THR A 763 35.81 -36.35 21.10
CA THR A 763 35.85 -36.39 19.63
C THR A 763 37.30 -36.43 19.14
N LEU A 764 37.56 -37.36 18.23
CA LEU A 764 38.86 -37.70 17.67
C LEU A 764 39.05 -37.11 16.26
N ARG A 765 37.99 -37.12 15.44
CA ARG A 765 38.00 -36.62 14.05
C ARG A 765 36.62 -36.06 13.67
N THR A 766 36.61 -35.11 12.74
CA THR A 766 35.38 -34.58 12.14
C THR A 766 35.63 -34.11 10.72
N ASN A 767 34.59 -34.19 9.86
CA ASN A 767 34.62 -33.65 8.50
C ASN A 767 34.11 -32.20 8.42
N PHE A 768 33.86 -31.53 9.55
CA PHE A 768 33.24 -30.19 9.60
C PHE A 768 33.91 -29.15 8.70
N TYR A 769 35.22 -29.23 8.48
CA TYR A 769 36.00 -28.28 7.66
C TYR A 769 36.20 -28.70 6.20
N GLN A 770 35.65 -29.84 5.80
CA GLN A 770 35.63 -30.25 4.41
C GLN A 770 34.54 -29.50 3.64
N THR A 771 34.82 -29.28 2.36
CA THR A 771 33.88 -28.72 1.39
C THR A 771 33.57 -29.75 0.31
N GLY A 772 32.35 -29.68 -0.25
CA GLY A 772 31.92 -30.45 -1.40
C GLY A 772 32.25 -29.74 -2.70
N ASP A 773 31.53 -30.09 -3.77
CA ASP A 773 31.66 -29.42 -5.06
C ASP A 773 31.27 -27.93 -4.94
N GLY A 774 32.01 -27.04 -5.60
CA GLY A 774 31.73 -25.60 -5.58
C GLY A 774 32.09 -24.87 -4.27
N ASP A 775 32.93 -25.48 -3.40
CA ASP A 775 33.33 -24.96 -2.09
C ASP A 775 32.18 -24.85 -1.06
N GLU A 776 31.06 -25.53 -1.32
CA GLU A 776 29.94 -25.59 -0.39
C GLU A 776 30.23 -26.50 0.82
N PRO A 777 29.60 -26.27 1.99
CA PRO A 777 29.63 -27.20 3.11
C PRO A 777 29.22 -28.63 2.70
N LYS A 778 29.89 -29.66 3.23
CA LYS A 778 29.42 -31.04 3.10
C LYS A 778 28.02 -31.21 3.70
N ALA A 779 27.19 -32.04 3.06
CA ALA A 779 25.79 -32.26 3.45
C ALA A 779 25.61 -32.93 4.83
N SER A 780 26.62 -33.61 5.35
CA SER A 780 26.60 -34.29 6.65
C SER A 780 27.81 -33.93 7.50
N LEU A 781 27.58 -33.81 8.81
CA LEU A 781 28.59 -33.70 9.85
C LEU A 781 28.85 -35.08 10.46
N ALA A 782 30.08 -35.56 10.35
CA ALA A 782 30.54 -36.79 10.97
C ALA A 782 31.45 -36.49 12.16
N LEU A 783 31.26 -37.22 13.26
CA LEU A 783 32.01 -37.14 14.51
C LEU A 783 32.51 -38.54 14.86
N LYS A 784 33.83 -38.76 14.86
CA LYS A 784 34.43 -39.97 15.42
C LYS A 784 34.75 -39.72 16.88
N LEU A 785 34.19 -40.50 17.79
CA LEU A 785 34.37 -40.37 19.23
C LEU A 785 35.11 -41.57 19.82
N ASP A 786 35.79 -41.33 20.94
CA ASP A 786 36.21 -42.34 21.93
C ASP A 786 35.10 -42.50 22.99
N PRO A 787 34.24 -43.52 22.87
CA PRO A 787 33.10 -43.71 23.76
C PRO A 787 33.51 -44.04 25.20
N SER A 788 34.73 -44.53 25.43
CA SER A 788 35.22 -44.89 26.77
C SER A 788 35.34 -43.66 27.68
N THR A 789 35.60 -42.50 27.08
CA THR A 789 35.77 -41.21 27.76
C THR A 789 34.47 -40.43 27.95
N VAL A 790 33.35 -40.90 27.39
CA VAL A 790 32.03 -40.27 27.54
C VAL A 790 31.31 -40.86 28.77
N PRO A 791 31.03 -40.05 29.81
CA PRO A 791 30.28 -40.49 30.98
C PRO A 791 28.87 -40.95 30.61
N ASP A 792 28.29 -41.81 31.45
CA ASP A 792 26.88 -42.27 31.35
C ASP A 792 26.49 -43.01 30.06
N LEU A 793 27.42 -43.23 29.12
CA LEU A 793 27.14 -44.01 27.91
C LEU A 793 26.88 -45.49 28.26
N PRO A 794 25.84 -46.14 27.71
CA PRO A 794 25.50 -47.53 28.03
C PRO A 794 26.59 -48.53 27.65
N GLU A 795 26.82 -49.52 28.51
CA GLU A 795 27.73 -50.64 28.25
C GLU A 795 27.13 -51.67 27.25
N PRO A 796 27.95 -52.34 26.42
CA PRO A 796 29.39 -52.24 26.31
C PRO A 796 29.81 -51.05 25.43
N ARG A 797 30.86 -50.33 25.84
CA ARG A 797 31.39 -49.19 25.07
C ARG A 797 32.31 -49.67 23.94
N PRO A 798 32.06 -49.29 22.66
CA PRO A 798 32.96 -49.60 21.56
C PRO A 798 34.28 -48.85 21.70
N GLN A 799 35.32 -49.30 21.00
CA GLN A 799 36.60 -48.58 20.92
C GLN A 799 36.45 -47.28 20.12
N PHE A 800 35.70 -47.33 19.01
CA PHE A 800 35.38 -46.16 18.20
C PHE A 800 33.90 -46.14 17.85
N GLU A 801 33.31 -44.95 17.93
CA GLU A 801 31.95 -44.68 17.47
C GLU A 801 31.98 -43.53 16.47
N VAL A 802 31.43 -43.73 15.28
CA VAL A 802 31.21 -42.64 14.32
C VAL A 802 29.74 -42.30 14.30
N PHE A 803 29.42 -41.08 14.70
CA PHE A 803 28.08 -40.51 14.60
C PHE A 803 28.01 -39.58 13.39
N VAL A 804 27.05 -39.81 12.49
CA VAL A 804 26.82 -38.98 11.30
C VAL A 804 25.46 -38.31 11.43
N TYR A 805 25.46 -36.98 11.27
CA TYR A 805 24.29 -36.14 11.38
C TYR A 805 24.12 -35.28 10.12
N SER A 806 22.91 -35.22 9.59
CA SER A 806 22.46 -34.21 8.62
C SER A 806 20.95 -33.99 8.82
N PRO A 807 20.33 -32.97 8.23
CA PRO A 807 18.86 -32.81 8.29
C PRO A 807 18.06 -33.96 7.65
N ARG A 808 18.71 -34.84 6.88
CA ARG A 808 18.08 -35.99 6.20
C ARG A 808 18.35 -37.33 6.89
N VAL A 809 19.52 -37.51 7.47
CA VAL A 809 19.96 -38.80 8.06
C VAL A 809 20.67 -38.61 9.40
N GLU A 810 20.42 -39.53 10.33
CA GLU A 810 21.20 -39.74 11.55
C GLU A 810 21.69 -41.19 11.56
N GLY A 811 22.94 -41.44 11.96
CA GLY A 811 23.45 -42.81 11.99
C GLY A 811 24.67 -42.99 12.88
N VAL A 812 24.86 -44.23 13.33
CA VAL A 812 26.02 -44.65 14.14
C VAL A 812 26.75 -45.80 13.48
N HIS A 813 28.07 -45.83 13.62
CA HIS A 813 28.89 -46.99 13.33
C HIS A 813 29.78 -47.33 14.54
N LEU A 814 29.51 -48.48 15.16
CA LEU A 814 30.17 -48.95 16.38
C LEU A 814 31.26 -49.96 16.03
N ARG A 815 32.50 -49.70 16.44
CA ARG A 815 33.66 -50.59 16.22
C ARG A 815 34.32 -50.97 17.55
N PHE A 816 34.48 -52.26 17.80
CA PHE A 816 35.16 -52.77 18.99
C PHE A 816 36.67 -53.03 18.78
N GLY A 817 37.20 -52.62 17.62
CA GLY A 817 38.62 -52.73 17.26
C GLY A 817 39.00 -51.92 16.05
N ALA A 818 40.30 -51.74 15.86
CA ALA A 818 40.89 -51.17 14.65
C ALA A 818 40.60 -52.03 13.39
N VAL A 819 40.51 -53.36 13.52
CA VAL A 819 40.10 -54.25 12.43
C VAL A 819 38.80 -54.94 12.82
N ALA A 820 37.69 -54.43 12.30
CA ALA A 820 36.35 -54.89 12.64
C ALA A 820 35.44 -54.91 11.40
N ARG A 821 34.47 -55.82 11.37
CA ARG A 821 33.52 -55.97 10.25
C ARG A 821 32.09 -56.09 10.75
N GLY A 822 31.16 -55.44 10.05
CA GLY A 822 29.77 -55.34 10.45
C GLY A 822 28.82 -54.94 9.34
N GLY A 823 27.55 -55.34 9.46
CA GLY A 823 26.48 -54.88 8.58
C GLY A 823 25.95 -53.49 8.95
N LEU A 824 25.38 -52.78 7.98
CA LEU A 824 24.68 -51.49 8.17
C LEU A 824 23.17 -51.67 8.10
N ARG A 825 22.45 -51.34 9.16
CA ARG A 825 21.00 -51.48 9.25
C ARG A 825 20.28 -50.17 8.90
N TRP A 826 19.26 -50.25 8.06
CA TRP A 826 18.27 -49.16 7.96
C TRP A 826 17.26 -49.35 9.09
N SER A 827 17.32 -48.46 10.09
CA SER A 827 16.43 -48.48 11.26
C SER A 827 15.21 -47.59 11.03
N ASP A 828 14.06 -48.04 11.53
CA ASP A 828 12.82 -47.28 11.70
C ASP A 828 12.71 -46.63 13.10
N ARG A 829 13.70 -46.88 13.98
CA ARG A 829 13.70 -46.40 15.37
C ARG A 829 14.36 -45.03 15.51
N ARG A 830 13.55 -43.97 15.47
CA ARG A 830 14.05 -42.59 15.64
C ARG A 830 14.75 -42.35 16.98
N GLU A 831 14.14 -42.81 18.08
CA GLU A 831 14.57 -42.42 19.43
C GLU A 831 15.77 -43.21 19.95
N ASP A 832 16.01 -44.43 19.45
CA ASP A 832 17.03 -45.33 20.03
C ASP A 832 17.65 -46.35 19.06
N PHE A 833 17.82 -45.98 17.77
CA PHE A 833 18.52 -46.84 16.80
C PHE A 833 19.94 -47.23 17.25
N ARG A 834 20.63 -46.41 18.06
CA ARG A 834 21.94 -46.79 18.62
C ARG A 834 21.83 -48.01 19.54
N THR A 835 20.80 -48.09 20.37
CA THR A 835 20.54 -49.24 21.25
C THR A 835 20.28 -50.50 20.43
N GLU A 836 19.53 -50.37 19.34
CA GLU A 836 19.33 -51.47 18.38
C GLU A 836 20.67 -51.95 17.78
N VAL A 837 21.47 -51.01 17.26
CA VAL A 837 22.78 -51.33 16.66
C VAL A 837 23.71 -51.97 17.69
N LEU A 838 23.77 -51.46 18.92
CA LEU A 838 24.58 -52.01 20.00
C LEU A 838 24.16 -53.44 20.36
N GLY A 839 22.85 -53.73 20.41
CA GLY A 839 22.33 -55.08 20.60
C GLY A 839 22.79 -56.05 19.50
N LEU A 840 22.84 -55.59 18.25
CA LEU A 840 23.30 -56.39 17.12
C LEU A 840 24.81 -56.63 17.11
N VAL A 841 25.62 -55.66 17.58
CA VAL A 841 27.08 -55.86 17.70
C VAL A 841 27.40 -57.00 18.68
N LYS A 842 26.69 -57.09 19.80
CA LYS A 842 26.91 -58.16 20.80
C LYS A 842 26.83 -59.55 20.17
N ALA A 843 25.81 -59.78 19.34
CA ALA A 843 25.66 -61.03 18.59
C ALA A 843 26.77 -61.22 17.54
N GLN A 844 27.19 -60.12 16.88
CA GLN A 844 28.26 -60.16 15.88
C GLN A 844 29.64 -60.46 16.49
N MET A 845 29.93 -60.00 17.71
CA MET A 845 31.19 -60.29 18.41
C MET A 845 31.34 -61.79 18.70
N VAL A 846 30.25 -62.46 19.12
CA VAL A 846 30.24 -63.92 19.30
C VAL A 846 30.40 -64.65 17.97
N LYS A 847 29.79 -64.12 16.89
CA LYS A 847 29.86 -64.70 15.54
C LYS A 847 31.28 -64.61 14.92
N ASN A 848 31.98 -63.50 15.16
CA ASN A 848 33.29 -63.24 14.53
C ASN A 848 34.47 -63.89 15.26
N ALA A 849 34.29 -64.39 16.49
CA ALA A 849 35.36 -64.87 17.39
C ALA A 849 36.30 -65.94 16.78
N VAL A 850 35.94 -66.55 15.66
CA VAL A 850 36.73 -67.57 14.93
C VAL A 850 37.48 -67.00 13.71
N ILE A 851 37.14 -65.80 13.19
CA ILE A 851 37.62 -65.26 11.89
C ILE A 851 38.32 -63.89 12.00
N VAL A 852 37.78 -62.95 12.78
CA VAL A 852 38.33 -61.59 12.96
C VAL A 852 38.32 -61.27 14.46
N PRO A 853 39.32 -60.56 15.03
CA PRO A 853 39.44 -60.44 16.49
C PRO A 853 38.21 -59.88 17.19
N VAL A 854 37.47 -58.97 16.53
CA VAL A 854 36.32 -58.25 17.08
C VAL A 854 35.29 -57.84 16.00
N GLY A 855 34.11 -57.38 16.42
CA GLY A 855 32.98 -57.02 15.54
C GLY A 855 32.74 -55.52 15.38
N ALA A 856 32.04 -55.16 14.30
CA ALA A 856 31.44 -53.85 14.11
C ALA A 856 29.96 -53.97 13.75
N LYS A 857 29.21 -52.87 13.83
CA LYS A 857 27.87 -52.74 13.27
C LYS A 857 27.56 -51.26 13.08
N GLY A 858 26.82 -50.92 12.05
CA GLY A 858 26.25 -49.59 11.94
C GLY A 858 24.75 -49.63 11.71
N GLY A 859 24.13 -48.48 11.83
CA GLY A 859 22.74 -48.27 11.45
C GLY A 859 22.42 -46.80 11.30
N PHE A 860 21.45 -46.51 10.44
CA PHE A 860 21.03 -45.16 10.12
C PHE A 860 19.50 -45.06 10.09
N TYR A 861 19.01 -43.86 10.38
CA TYR A 861 17.61 -43.47 10.40
C TYR A 861 17.40 -42.31 9.41
N CYS A 862 16.42 -42.45 8.53
CA CYS A 862 16.07 -41.43 7.54
C CYS A 862 14.95 -40.54 8.10
N LYS A 863 15.18 -39.23 8.13
CA LYS A 863 14.30 -38.26 8.81
C LYS A 863 13.16 -37.73 7.94
N ARG A 864 13.38 -37.64 6.63
CA ARG A 864 12.48 -36.99 5.68
C ARG A 864 11.97 -37.96 4.61
N LEU A 865 11.55 -39.15 5.04
CA LEU A 865 10.98 -40.15 4.13
C LEU A 865 9.60 -39.69 3.62
N PRO A 866 9.37 -39.69 2.30
CA PRO A 866 8.03 -39.55 1.72
C PRO A 866 7.05 -40.61 2.27
N ASP A 867 5.74 -40.38 2.13
CA ASP A 867 4.76 -41.40 2.51
C ASP A 867 4.86 -42.60 1.55
N VAL A 868 5.25 -43.76 2.10
CA VAL A 868 5.43 -45.00 1.34
C VAL A 868 4.14 -45.50 0.70
N SER A 869 2.97 -45.14 1.26
CA SER A 869 1.67 -45.48 0.70
C SER A 869 1.30 -44.66 -0.53
N VAL A 870 1.90 -43.47 -0.68
CA VAL A 870 1.68 -42.54 -1.79
C VAL A 870 2.69 -42.77 -2.91
N ASP A 871 3.99 -42.82 -2.58
CA ASP A 871 5.07 -43.02 -3.56
C ASP A 871 6.21 -43.87 -2.98
N ARG A 872 6.13 -45.18 -3.25
CA ARG A 872 7.15 -46.15 -2.84
C ARG A 872 8.50 -45.91 -3.52
N HIS A 873 8.52 -45.39 -4.76
CA HIS A 873 9.77 -45.13 -5.47
C HIS A 873 10.50 -43.93 -4.84
N ALA A 874 9.79 -42.84 -4.54
CA ALA A 874 10.36 -41.69 -3.84
C ALA A 874 10.84 -42.07 -2.43
N TRP A 875 10.10 -42.90 -1.71
CA TRP A 875 10.51 -43.43 -0.40
C TRP A 875 11.84 -44.20 -0.48
N LEU A 876 11.97 -45.11 -1.45
CA LEU A 876 13.19 -45.90 -1.64
C LEU A 876 14.37 -45.02 -2.09
N ALA A 877 14.12 -44.06 -3.00
CA ALA A 877 15.14 -43.13 -3.48
C ALA A 877 15.70 -42.27 -2.35
N GLU A 878 14.85 -41.77 -1.44
CA GLU A 878 15.30 -41.04 -0.25
C GLU A 878 16.13 -41.93 0.68
N GLY A 879 15.70 -43.17 0.91
CA GLY A 879 16.45 -44.13 1.71
C GLY A 879 17.85 -44.42 1.15
N ILE A 880 17.96 -44.57 -0.18
CA ILE A 880 19.24 -44.71 -0.88
C ILE A 880 20.10 -43.45 -0.73
N ALA A 881 19.51 -42.26 -0.88
CA ALA A 881 20.23 -40.99 -0.70
C ALA A 881 20.78 -40.85 0.73
N CYS A 882 19.97 -41.14 1.75
CA CYS A 882 20.40 -41.16 3.15
C CYS A 882 21.52 -42.19 3.40
N TYR A 883 21.42 -43.38 2.80
CA TYR A 883 22.47 -44.41 2.90
C TYR A 883 23.79 -43.93 2.29
N ARG A 884 23.76 -43.30 1.11
CA ARG A 884 24.96 -42.70 0.49
C ARG A 884 25.55 -41.62 1.38
N THR A 885 24.74 -40.69 1.88
CA THR A 885 25.20 -39.64 2.81
C THR A 885 25.84 -40.23 4.07
N PHE A 886 25.25 -41.29 4.63
CA PHE A 886 25.81 -41.97 5.80
C PHE A 886 27.19 -42.56 5.51
N ILE A 887 27.35 -43.31 4.40
CA ILE A 887 28.64 -43.90 4.00
C ILE A 887 29.67 -42.82 3.69
N SER A 888 29.28 -41.78 2.93
CA SER A 888 30.14 -40.63 2.65
C SER A 888 30.68 -40.01 3.93
N GLY A 889 29.83 -39.81 4.95
CA GLY A 889 30.26 -39.30 6.25
C GLY A 889 31.24 -40.23 6.99
N LEU A 890 31.10 -41.56 6.85
CA LEU A 890 32.09 -42.51 7.41
C LEU A 890 33.43 -42.41 6.68
N LEU A 891 33.42 -42.32 5.35
CA LEU A 891 34.62 -42.25 4.51
C LEU A 891 35.32 -40.89 4.63
N ASP A 892 34.60 -39.79 4.82
CA ASP A 892 35.14 -38.44 4.98
C ASP A 892 36.17 -38.35 6.14
N ILE A 893 36.08 -39.24 7.14
CA ILE A 893 36.96 -39.22 8.33
C ILE A 893 37.82 -40.49 8.50
N THR A 894 37.74 -41.43 7.55
CA THR A 894 38.52 -42.69 7.55
C THR A 894 39.77 -42.52 6.68
N ASP A 895 40.94 -42.93 7.17
CA ASP A 895 42.18 -42.84 6.38
C ASP A 895 42.08 -43.75 5.14
N ASN A 896 42.71 -43.37 4.03
CA ASN A 896 42.85 -44.25 2.87
C ASN A 896 44.17 -45.03 2.93
N LEU A 897 44.31 -46.10 2.14
CA LEU A 897 45.54 -46.87 2.03
C LEU A 897 46.10 -46.77 0.59
N VAL A 898 47.10 -45.92 0.39
CA VAL A 898 47.73 -45.69 -0.91
C VAL A 898 49.14 -46.27 -0.87
N GLU A 899 49.44 -47.21 -1.77
CA GLU A 899 50.74 -47.93 -1.82
C GLU A 899 51.16 -48.54 -0.46
N GLY A 900 50.18 -49.01 0.32
CA GLY A 900 50.42 -49.61 1.64
C GLY A 900 50.70 -48.60 2.76
N ARG A 901 50.58 -47.29 2.51
CA ARG A 901 50.69 -46.24 3.53
C ARG A 901 49.34 -45.63 3.84
N SER A 902 49.09 -45.36 5.12
CA SER A 902 47.90 -44.64 5.57
C SER A 902 47.98 -43.18 5.11
N VAL A 903 46.97 -42.72 4.37
CA VAL A 903 46.84 -41.34 3.90
C VAL A 903 45.61 -40.72 4.57
N PRO A 904 45.77 -39.64 5.37
CA PRO A 904 44.65 -39.03 6.07
C PRO A 904 43.70 -38.31 5.11
N PRO A 905 42.40 -38.17 5.47
CA PRO A 905 41.45 -37.38 4.69
C PRO A 905 41.84 -35.90 4.65
N PRO A 906 41.47 -35.18 3.58
CA PRO A 906 41.75 -33.75 3.45
C PRO A 906 41.02 -32.95 4.53
N ARG A 907 41.65 -31.87 5.02
CA ARG A 907 41.08 -30.92 6.00
C ARG A 907 40.53 -31.59 7.28
N VAL A 908 41.14 -32.70 7.74
CA VAL A 908 40.82 -33.37 9.02
C VAL A 908 42.00 -33.29 9.97
N VAL A 909 41.77 -32.75 11.16
CA VAL A 909 42.71 -32.86 12.29
C VAL A 909 42.45 -34.18 13.02
N ARG A 910 43.50 -35.00 13.20
CA ARG A 910 43.43 -36.31 13.85
C ARG A 910 43.97 -36.24 15.27
N HIS A 911 43.19 -36.75 16.25
CA HIS A 911 43.62 -36.90 17.64
C HIS A 911 43.85 -38.37 18.03
N ASP A 912 43.80 -39.27 17.05
CA ASP A 912 44.03 -40.71 17.15
C ASP A 912 45.10 -41.19 16.15
N GLY A 913 45.41 -42.49 16.17
CA GLY A 913 46.36 -43.12 15.24
C GLY A 913 45.78 -43.37 13.85
N ASP A 914 46.55 -44.07 13.01
CA ASP A 914 46.10 -44.46 11.66
C ASP A 914 44.90 -45.42 11.72
N ASP A 915 43.89 -45.15 10.91
CA ASP A 915 42.63 -45.89 10.84
C ASP A 915 42.13 -45.97 9.39
N SER A 916 42.71 -46.89 8.62
CA SER A 916 42.39 -47.10 7.20
C SER A 916 41.46 -48.26 6.90
N TYR A 917 41.04 -49.01 7.93
CA TYR A 917 40.25 -50.22 7.76
C TYR A 917 38.77 -49.98 8.10
N LEU A 918 37.94 -49.81 7.07
CA LEU A 918 36.49 -49.73 7.16
C LEU A 918 35.85 -50.67 6.14
N VAL A 919 35.11 -51.67 6.62
CA VAL A 919 34.38 -52.64 5.79
C VAL A 919 32.95 -52.71 6.27
N VAL A 920 32.02 -52.58 5.33
CA VAL A 920 30.58 -52.66 5.60
C VAL A 920 29.98 -53.95 5.01
N ALA A 921 28.78 -54.30 5.43
CA ALA A 921 28.02 -55.41 4.87
C ALA A 921 26.53 -55.07 4.84
N ALA A 922 25.78 -55.82 4.04
CA ALA A 922 24.33 -55.73 4.05
C ALA A 922 23.72 -56.23 5.37
N ASP A 923 22.61 -55.63 5.78
CA ASP A 923 21.76 -56.03 6.90
C ASP A 923 20.27 -55.82 6.54
N LYS A 924 19.37 -55.89 7.54
CA LYS A 924 17.95 -55.59 7.37
C LYS A 924 17.78 -54.18 6.79
N GLY A 925 16.98 -54.08 5.73
CA GLY A 925 16.70 -52.83 5.02
C GLY A 925 17.79 -52.37 4.04
N THR A 926 18.95 -53.04 4.00
CA THR A 926 20.07 -52.72 3.09
C THR A 926 20.53 -53.92 2.27
N ALA A 927 19.73 -54.99 2.20
CA ALA A 927 20.07 -56.26 1.56
C ALA A 927 20.59 -56.12 0.11
N THR A 928 20.08 -55.15 -0.64
CA THR A 928 20.47 -54.87 -2.04
C THR A 928 21.41 -53.67 -2.18
N PHE A 929 21.88 -53.08 -1.07
CA PHE A 929 22.62 -51.81 -1.08
C PHE A 929 24.15 -51.98 -1.14
N SER A 930 24.66 -53.22 -1.10
CA SER A 930 26.12 -53.46 -1.16
C SER A 930 26.77 -52.85 -2.41
N ASP A 931 26.09 -52.90 -3.56
CA ASP A 931 26.61 -52.29 -4.80
C ASP A 931 26.69 -50.76 -4.70
N ILE A 932 25.73 -50.13 -4.03
CA ILE A 932 25.70 -48.68 -3.77
C ILE A 932 26.87 -48.29 -2.85
N ALA A 933 27.14 -49.07 -1.81
CA ALA A 933 28.27 -48.83 -0.91
C ALA A 933 29.63 -48.95 -1.63
N ASN A 934 29.77 -49.95 -2.51
CA ASN A 934 30.95 -50.14 -3.33
C ASN A 934 31.14 -49.03 -4.37
N GLU A 935 30.05 -48.52 -4.95
CA GLU A 935 30.07 -47.35 -5.83
C GLU A 935 30.59 -46.10 -5.10
N VAL A 936 30.04 -45.78 -3.93
CA VAL A 936 30.51 -44.65 -3.10
C VAL A 936 31.99 -44.83 -2.73
N SER A 937 32.41 -46.05 -2.37
CA SER A 937 33.82 -46.34 -2.08
C SER A 937 34.75 -46.05 -3.26
N LYS A 938 34.32 -46.38 -4.49
CA LYS A 938 35.06 -46.09 -5.72
C LYS A 938 35.12 -44.59 -6.03
N GLU A 939 34.03 -43.85 -5.83
CA GLU A 939 34.00 -42.39 -5.98
C GLU A 939 35.00 -41.69 -5.06
N TYR A 940 35.16 -42.20 -3.84
CA TYR A 940 36.15 -41.72 -2.87
C TYR A 940 37.59 -42.20 -3.15
N GLY A 941 37.80 -43.06 -4.15
CA GLY A 941 39.09 -43.70 -4.41
C GLY A 941 39.59 -44.54 -3.23
N PHE A 942 38.69 -45.04 -2.39
CA PHE A 942 39.04 -45.80 -1.20
C PHE A 942 39.60 -47.18 -1.57
N TRP A 943 40.69 -47.59 -0.92
CA TRP A 943 41.53 -48.72 -1.34
C TRP A 943 40.82 -50.07 -1.45
N LEU A 944 39.71 -50.28 -0.71
CA LEU A 944 38.91 -51.50 -0.80
C LEU A 944 38.04 -51.55 -2.05
N GLY A 945 37.69 -50.41 -2.66
CA GLY A 945 36.92 -50.35 -3.90
C GLY A 945 35.65 -51.21 -3.90
N ASP A 946 35.60 -52.23 -4.75
CA ASP A 946 34.49 -53.19 -4.85
C ASP A 946 34.44 -54.25 -3.75
N ALA A 947 35.46 -54.32 -2.89
CA ALA A 947 35.50 -55.16 -1.69
C ALA A 947 35.09 -54.39 -0.41
N PHE A 948 34.70 -53.12 -0.51
CA PHE A 948 34.28 -52.31 0.64
C PHE A 948 33.03 -52.87 1.33
N ALA A 949 32.06 -53.34 0.54
CA ALA A 949 30.82 -53.94 0.98
C ALA A 949 30.68 -55.38 0.46
N SER A 950 30.51 -56.34 1.38
CA SER A 950 30.29 -57.74 0.99
C SER A 950 28.84 -58.03 0.58
N GLY A 951 28.63 -58.90 -0.42
CA GLY A 951 27.31 -59.37 -0.86
C GLY A 951 26.69 -58.60 -2.04
N GLY A 952 27.51 -57.86 -2.81
CA GLY A 952 27.11 -57.22 -4.06
C GLY A 952 27.15 -58.15 -5.28
N SER A 953 26.85 -57.61 -6.47
CA SER A 953 26.78 -58.34 -7.75
C SER A 953 28.11 -58.98 -8.21
N VAL A 954 29.24 -58.55 -7.63
CA VAL A 954 30.60 -59.04 -7.93
C VAL A 954 31.06 -60.12 -6.92
N GLY A 955 30.20 -60.53 -5.96
CA GLY A 955 30.51 -61.52 -4.91
C GLY A 955 29.61 -62.76 -4.89
N TYR A 956 29.81 -63.65 -3.91
CA TYR A 956 28.94 -64.82 -3.70
C TYR A 956 27.62 -64.40 -3.03
N ASP A 957 26.48 -64.69 -3.68
CA ASP A 957 25.17 -64.54 -3.06
C ASP A 957 24.99 -65.64 -1.99
N HIS A 958 25.23 -65.26 -0.75
CA HIS A 958 25.17 -66.18 0.39
C HIS A 958 23.77 -66.78 0.59
N LYS A 959 22.71 -66.08 0.18
CA LYS A 959 21.31 -66.52 0.30
C LYS A 959 20.92 -67.48 -0.81
N ALA A 960 21.25 -67.15 -2.07
CA ALA A 960 21.02 -68.04 -3.21
C ALA A 960 21.85 -69.33 -3.11
N MET A 961 23.08 -69.24 -2.59
CA MET A 961 23.95 -70.40 -2.38
C MET A 961 23.66 -71.17 -1.08
N GLY A 962 22.83 -70.63 -0.19
CA GLY A 962 22.49 -71.21 1.11
C GLY A 962 23.70 -71.44 2.02
N ILE A 963 24.69 -70.55 1.98
CA ILE A 963 25.98 -70.73 2.68
C ILE A 963 25.74 -70.83 4.19
N THR A 964 24.86 -69.97 4.74
CA THR A 964 24.51 -69.98 6.16
C THR A 964 23.79 -71.27 6.55
N ALA A 965 22.80 -71.70 5.77
CA ALA A 965 22.10 -72.97 5.99
C ALA A 965 23.05 -74.17 5.94
N ARG A 966 23.96 -74.24 4.96
CA ARG A 966 24.96 -75.32 4.86
C ARG A 966 25.86 -75.37 6.09
N GLY A 967 26.38 -74.21 6.53
CA GLY A 967 27.19 -74.12 7.73
C GLY A 967 26.44 -74.52 9.00
N ALA A 968 25.19 -74.06 9.17
CA ALA A 968 24.33 -74.45 10.28
C ALA A 968 24.02 -75.96 10.24
N TRP A 969 23.81 -76.52 9.05
CA TRP A 969 23.49 -77.93 8.86
C TRP A 969 24.65 -78.87 9.22
N GLU A 970 25.90 -78.46 9.01
CA GLU A 970 27.04 -79.23 9.50
C GLU A 970 27.04 -79.34 11.04
N SER A 971 26.65 -78.28 11.74
CA SER A 971 26.45 -78.33 13.20
C SER A 971 25.30 -79.25 13.59
N VAL A 972 24.19 -79.23 12.84
CA VAL A 972 23.05 -80.15 13.04
C VAL A 972 23.51 -81.59 12.83
N ARG A 973 24.18 -81.89 11.71
CA ARG A 973 24.72 -83.22 11.40
C ARG A 973 25.68 -83.71 12.47
N ARG A 974 26.55 -82.83 12.97
CA ARG A 974 27.45 -83.14 14.09
C ARG A 974 26.67 -83.49 15.36
N HIS A 975 25.64 -82.71 15.69
CA HIS A 975 24.79 -82.96 16.86
C HIS A 975 24.02 -84.28 16.77
N PHE A 976 23.44 -84.59 15.61
CA PHE A 976 22.77 -85.88 15.36
C PHE A 976 23.77 -87.05 15.46
N ARG A 977 24.97 -86.89 14.89
CA ARG A 977 26.05 -87.90 14.99
C ARG A 977 26.48 -88.14 16.44
N GLU A 978 26.58 -87.11 17.27
CA GLU A 978 26.91 -87.25 18.71
C GLU A 978 25.82 -88.00 19.49
N ARG A 979 24.60 -88.02 18.97
CA ARG A 979 23.47 -88.77 19.51
C ARG A 979 23.29 -90.15 18.84
N GLY A 980 24.21 -90.54 17.96
CA GLY A 980 24.20 -91.82 17.27
C GLY A 980 23.17 -91.93 16.15
N ILE A 981 22.65 -90.81 15.63
CA ILE A 981 21.66 -90.77 14.55
C ILE A 981 22.33 -90.24 13.28
N ASP A 982 22.21 -90.94 12.15
CA ASP A 982 22.66 -90.42 10.86
C ASP A 982 21.54 -89.67 10.11
N SER A 983 21.50 -88.35 10.28
CA SER A 983 20.51 -87.48 9.63
C SER A 983 20.57 -87.44 8.10
N GLN A 984 21.50 -88.16 7.46
CA GLN A 984 21.62 -88.31 6.01
C GLN A 984 21.15 -89.67 5.48
N SER A 985 20.83 -90.63 6.35
CA SER A 985 20.35 -91.97 5.96
C SER A 985 19.16 -92.48 6.77
N GLU A 986 18.85 -91.85 7.91
CA GLU A 986 17.75 -92.20 8.80
C GLU A 986 16.68 -91.11 8.83
N ASP A 987 15.42 -91.51 8.81
CA ASP A 987 14.27 -90.59 8.88
C ASP A 987 14.09 -90.01 10.28
N PHE A 988 13.93 -88.69 10.37
CA PHE A 988 13.69 -87.99 11.64
C PHE A 988 12.65 -86.89 11.50
N THR A 989 11.92 -86.62 12.59
CA THR A 989 10.89 -85.57 12.61
C THR A 989 11.47 -84.23 13.04
N CYS A 990 11.01 -83.14 12.43
CA CYS A 990 11.34 -81.79 12.87
C CYS A 990 10.12 -80.86 12.93
N VAL A 991 10.19 -79.86 13.80
CA VAL A 991 9.26 -78.73 13.85
C VAL A 991 10.02 -77.50 13.35
N GLY A 992 9.52 -76.87 12.31
CA GLY A 992 10.08 -75.65 11.73
C GLY A 992 9.66 -74.41 12.50
N ILE A 993 10.61 -73.61 12.96
CA ILE A 993 10.34 -72.34 13.64
C ILE A 993 11.16 -71.26 12.95
N GLY A 994 10.53 -70.44 12.11
CA GLY A 994 11.17 -69.38 11.33
C GLY A 994 10.63 -69.27 9.91
N ASP A 995 11.04 -68.21 9.20
CA ASP A 995 10.61 -67.92 7.84
C ASP A 995 10.93 -69.08 6.86
N MET A 996 9.89 -69.63 6.21
CA MET A 996 10.03 -70.69 5.20
C MET A 996 10.81 -70.22 3.96
N SER A 997 10.83 -68.91 3.70
CA SER A 997 11.63 -68.25 2.65
C SER A 997 12.98 -67.73 3.17
N GLY A 998 13.34 -68.05 4.41
CA GLY A 998 14.56 -67.62 5.08
C GLY A 998 15.81 -68.39 4.65
N ASP A 999 16.97 -67.72 4.77
CA ASP A 999 18.29 -68.26 4.36
C ASP A 999 18.75 -69.48 5.19
N VAL A 1000 18.26 -69.63 6.43
CA VAL A 1000 18.72 -70.69 7.34
C VAL A 1000 17.75 -71.87 7.38
N PHE A 1001 16.48 -71.63 7.69
CA PHE A 1001 15.50 -72.70 7.88
C PHE A 1001 15.07 -73.34 6.56
N GLY A 1002 14.50 -72.56 5.63
CA GLY A 1002 14.01 -73.07 4.33
C GLY A 1002 15.10 -73.81 3.55
N ASN A 1003 16.27 -73.18 3.38
CA ASN A 1003 17.41 -73.82 2.73
C ASN A 1003 17.94 -75.03 3.51
N GLY A 1004 17.92 -75.00 4.85
CA GLY A 1004 18.37 -76.10 5.70
C GLY A 1004 17.53 -77.38 5.53
N MET A 1005 16.23 -77.22 5.32
CA MET A 1005 15.29 -78.32 5.09
C MET A 1005 15.55 -79.07 3.77
N LEU A 1006 16.32 -78.49 2.85
CA LEU A 1006 16.71 -79.11 1.58
C LEU A 1006 18.00 -79.94 1.70
N LEU A 1007 18.70 -79.88 2.83
CA LEU A 1007 20.02 -80.50 3.00
C LEU A 1007 19.96 -81.96 3.50
N SER A 1008 18.76 -82.53 3.62
CA SER A 1008 18.56 -83.98 3.79
C SER A 1008 17.20 -84.41 3.26
N GLY A 1009 17.19 -85.49 2.47
CA GLY A 1009 15.95 -86.12 2.00
C GLY A 1009 15.18 -86.89 3.08
N HIS A 1010 15.76 -87.05 4.27
CA HIS A 1010 15.21 -87.84 5.38
C HIS A 1010 14.43 -87.02 6.42
N ILE A 1011 14.30 -85.71 6.19
CA ILE A 1011 13.59 -84.83 7.11
C ILE A 1011 12.08 -85.03 6.95
N ARG A 1012 11.41 -85.35 8.06
CA ARG A 1012 9.94 -85.39 8.17
C ARG A 1012 9.44 -84.15 8.93
N LEU A 1013 9.13 -83.09 8.20
CA LEU A 1013 8.55 -81.87 8.78
C LEU A 1013 7.13 -82.15 9.29
N VAL A 1014 6.93 -82.09 10.61
CA VAL A 1014 5.62 -82.38 11.23
C VAL A 1014 4.80 -81.12 11.53
N ALA A 1015 5.45 -79.97 11.63
CA ALA A 1015 4.81 -78.65 11.78
C ALA A 1015 5.80 -77.55 11.37
N ALA A 1016 5.29 -76.40 10.93
CA ALA A 1016 6.10 -75.22 10.64
C ALA A 1016 5.39 -73.92 11.08
N PHE A 1017 6.16 -72.96 11.59
CA PHE A 1017 5.70 -71.65 12.03
C PHE A 1017 6.41 -70.56 11.20
N ASP A 1018 5.65 -69.87 10.35
CA ASP A 1018 6.10 -68.71 9.58
C ASP A 1018 5.52 -67.42 10.20
N HIS A 1019 6.23 -66.30 10.02
CA HIS A 1019 5.86 -64.98 10.52
C HIS A 1019 4.92 -64.20 9.59
N ARG A 1020 4.64 -64.74 8.41
CA ARG A 1020 3.67 -64.21 7.45
C ARG A 1020 2.30 -64.79 7.79
N ASP A 1021 1.33 -63.93 8.06
CA ASP A 1021 -0.09 -64.30 8.20
C ASP A 1021 -0.65 -64.87 6.89
#